data_AF-A0A372GY98-F1
#
_entry.id   AF-A0A372GY98-F1
#
_cell.length_a   1.000
_cell.length_b   1.000
_cell.length_c   1.000
_cell.angle_alpha   90.00
_cell.angle_beta   90.00
_cell.angle_gamma   90.00
#
_symmetry.space_group_name_H-M   'P 1'
#
loop_
_entity.id
_entity.type
_entity.pdbx_description
1 polymer ?
#
loop_
_entity_poly.entity_id
_entity_poly.type
_entity_poly.pdbx_seq_one_letter_code
_entity_poly.pdbx_strand_id
1 'polypeptide(L)'
;MKKILLLVFITVLSVIIDSCSEEDIKVYKFTSSISPAQGGTVNPSEGSYISGEEVTVTAQASSGYVFKNWSGSATGNKNPVTITMNSDKAVIAMFELLDTDDDGVPDYLDQCPNTHPGEIVDENGCANSQKDSDGDGVNDTTDLCPETPKGESVGVNGCSDSQMDSDGDGIADDIDLCAETPDGEIVNETGCSTSQTDSDEDTIPDALDLCPDTPSGGTVDEFGCSSSQKDSDLDGITDDLDKCQNTPVGESVSSTGCSATQVDSDRDTLTDDLDQCPKTPKGETIDAQGCSPSQKDDDGDGINNLLDQCPGTPNGEGVNSVGCSSTQEDIDGDGIKDNLDQCSGTPEGETADAKGCSDSQKDTDVDGVSDDLDQCPGTPSGETVNSQGCSETQRDSDGDTVKDELDQCPNTPLGESVDTQGCSASQKDTDNDGVKDNKDICPGTPSGVTVNSQGCSSSQIDSDNDGVNDDDDLCSDTVTGEIVDADGCSDRQKDKSPPVVTGFTITNVTATSFSVDWSLDEVSKGYIQFGTSSGVYIGSTTIENNYLNRHVQTIGGTNPFPLNPGTTYYWRIYTEDQYGNTGISSQQITTTLEEISRTSVPDDAFEQNLIDMGYDDVLDNFVNTANIDKVTSLQLGNCAQICNQYFISDYTGLQDFRALEELSLYGQNITLNLSENSNLKKLIVVYSHVDVLDLNDNIALEELRFFGDEPGTGSNTSINQINGLEKTINLKILEFALTSATGMQGIIDSTKSIEQLVLRRPLSGLYDNAGNYVVNLTNNSNLKEIIFDAGYRGGGGILPHFVNLKNGANEKIQTIFFDNFGYTSPSTCIEADTPLYIQGTISGTEEIDTSNITVTTDCGY
;
A
#
# COMPACT_ATOMS: atom_id res chain seq x y z
N MET A 1 -48.19 46.06 82.49
CA MET A 1 -47.24 46.34 83.59
C MET A 1 -45.87 46.56 82.97
N LYS A 2 -45.32 47.79 83.13
CA LYS A 2 -43.90 48.20 83.20
C LYS A 2 -42.95 47.75 82.07
N LYS A 3 -42.11 48.57 81.43
CA LYS A 3 -41.61 49.96 81.65
C LYS A 3 -40.75 50.30 80.39
N ILE A 4 -40.92 51.46 79.74
CA ILE A 4 -39.98 52.61 79.75
C ILE A 4 -38.58 52.22 79.22
N LEU A 5 -38.10 52.67 78.05
CA LEU A 5 -37.66 54.06 77.82
C LEU A 5 -37.61 54.40 76.31
N LEU A 6 -38.52 55.30 75.90
CA LEU A 6 -38.50 56.11 74.68
C LEU A 6 -38.15 57.56 75.13
N LEU A 7 -37.64 58.40 74.21
CA LEU A 7 -37.15 59.80 74.33
C LEU A 7 -35.60 59.83 74.35
N VAL A 8 -34.88 60.39 73.37
CA VAL A 8 -35.10 61.66 72.67
C VAL A 8 -34.45 61.61 71.26
N PHE A 9 -35.26 62.03 70.29
CA PHE A 9 -34.93 62.43 68.93
C PHE A 9 -34.06 63.72 68.95
N ILE A 10 -33.05 63.80 68.06
CA ILE A 10 -32.41 65.05 67.57
C ILE A 10 -31.49 65.78 68.56
N THR A 11 -30.20 65.46 68.48
CA THR A 11 -29.00 66.33 68.43
C THR A 11 -27.82 65.34 68.41
N VAL A 12 -27.13 65.06 67.31
CA VAL A 12 -26.14 65.91 66.63
C VAL A 12 -26.01 65.39 65.20
N LEU A 13 -26.79 65.98 64.31
CA LEU A 13 -26.50 66.07 62.88
C LEU A 13 -25.66 67.34 62.73
N SER A 14 -24.33 67.22 62.81
CA SER A 14 -23.32 68.12 62.22
C SER A 14 -21.93 67.78 62.78
N VAL A 15 -20.98 67.59 61.88
CA VAL A 15 -19.52 67.47 62.09
C VAL A 15 -19.04 66.06 62.44
N ILE A 16 -18.91 65.20 61.42
CA ILE A 16 -17.64 64.77 60.77
C ILE A 16 -18.06 64.16 59.42
N ILE A 17 -18.26 65.03 58.43
CA ILE A 17 -18.17 64.66 57.01
C ILE A 17 -16.97 65.47 56.52
N ASP A 18 -15.79 64.86 56.57
CA ASP A 18 -14.72 65.21 55.62
C ASP A 18 -13.65 64.12 55.62
N SER A 19 -13.27 63.69 54.41
CA SER A 19 -12.21 62.75 54.06
C SER A 19 -12.47 61.25 54.28
N CYS A 20 -13.37 60.68 53.49
CA CYS A 20 -13.08 59.43 52.76
C CYS A 20 -13.62 59.62 51.34
N SER A 21 -12.72 59.88 50.39
CA SER A 21 -13.03 59.76 48.97
C SER A 21 -13.54 58.35 48.71
N GLU A 22 -14.70 58.21 48.07
CA GLU A 22 -15.02 56.98 47.34
C GLU A 22 -13.97 56.87 46.22
N GLU A 23 -12.86 56.17 46.50
CA GLU A 23 -12.03 55.66 45.42
C GLU A 23 -12.87 54.59 44.73
N ASP A 24 -13.27 54.87 43.49
CA ASP A 24 -13.85 53.86 42.60
C ASP A 24 -12.88 52.68 42.51
N ILE A 25 -13.21 51.57 43.18
CA ILE A 25 -12.46 50.32 43.09
C ILE A 25 -12.66 49.80 41.67
N LYS A 26 -11.67 50.03 40.80
CA LYS A 26 -11.68 49.49 39.44
C LYS A 26 -11.47 47.98 39.50
N VAL A 27 -12.41 47.23 38.95
CA VAL A 27 -12.36 45.77 38.81
C VAL A 27 -12.18 45.44 37.33
N TYR A 28 -11.31 44.48 37.03
CA TYR A 28 -11.04 43.99 35.68
C TYR A 28 -11.35 42.51 35.55
N LYS A 29 -11.80 42.12 34.35
CA LYS A 29 -12.15 40.73 34.03
C LYS A 29 -10.93 39.97 33.52
N PHE A 30 -10.75 38.76 34.02
CA PHE A 30 -9.79 37.79 33.49
C PHE A 30 -10.54 36.66 32.78
N THR A 31 -9.99 36.22 31.65
CA THR A 31 -10.46 35.05 30.90
C THR A 31 -9.26 34.27 30.37
N SER A 32 -9.41 32.96 30.25
CA SER A 32 -8.43 32.10 29.59
C SER A 32 -9.11 31.18 28.58
N SER A 33 -8.32 30.75 27.60
CA SER A 33 -8.73 29.77 26.59
C SER A 33 -7.57 28.83 26.29
N ILE A 34 -7.86 27.73 25.61
CA ILE A 34 -6.93 26.65 25.35
C ILE A 34 -6.89 26.41 23.84
N SER A 35 -5.70 26.20 23.27
CA SER A 35 -5.51 25.91 21.85
C SER A 35 -4.42 24.86 21.64
N PRO A 36 -4.72 23.68 21.07
CA PRO A 36 -6.05 23.17 20.72
C PRO A 36 -6.88 22.84 21.98
N ALA A 37 -8.21 22.83 21.88
CA ALA A 37 -9.10 22.67 23.04
C ALA A 37 -8.90 21.36 23.83
N GLN A 38 -8.37 20.32 23.20
CA GLN A 38 -8.03 19.02 23.79
C GLN A 38 -6.71 19.04 24.58
N GLY A 39 -5.86 20.04 24.32
CA GLY A 39 -4.45 20.01 24.75
C GLY A 39 -4.22 20.12 26.25
N GLY A 40 -5.21 20.58 27.02
CA GLY A 40 -5.07 20.70 28.46
C GLY A 40 -6.17 21.49 29.13
N THR A 41 -5.87 21.97 30.34
CA THR A 41 -6.73 22.85 31.14
C THR A 41 -5.96 24.07 31.63
N VAL A 42 -6.68 25.14 31.96
CA VAL A 42 -6.10 26.38 32.52
C VAL A 42 -6.85 26.77 33.80
N ASN A 43 -6.11 27.09 34.86
CA ASN A 43 -6.66 27.51 36.15
C ASN A 43 -5.97 28.81 36.64
N PRO A 44 -6.73 29.87 37.00
CA PRO A 44 -8.18 30.02 36.88
C PRO A 44 -8.63 30.09 35.41
N SER A 45 -9.86 29.64 35.12
CA SER A 45 -10.44 29.73 33.76
C SER A 45 -11.00 31.12 33.47
N GLU A 46 -11.59 31.77 34.48
CA GLU A 46 -12.13 33.13 34.48
C GLU A 46 -12.09 33.76 35.88
N GLY A 47 -12.28 35.07 35.98
CA GLY A 47 -12.41 35.76 37.27
C GLY A 47 -12.56 37.28 37.16
N SER A 48 -12.81 37.94 38.28
CA SER A 48 -12.86 39.40 38.40
C SER A 48 -11.96 39.84 39.54
N TYR A 49 -11.03 40.75 39.26
CA TYR A 49 -9.94 41.10 40.15
C TYR A 49 -9.82 42.62 40.29
N ILE A 50 -9.39 43.10 41.46
CA ILE A 50 -9.21 44.55 41.65
C ILE A 50 -7.95 45.02 40.92
N SER A 51 -7.95 46.28 40.49
CA SER A 51 -6.81 46.88 39.79
C SER A 51 -5.52 46.77 40.59
N GLY A 52 -4.50 46.12 40.01
CA GLY A 52 -3.18 45.91 40.63
C GLY A 52 -2.98 44.55 41.29
N GLU A 53 -4.00 43.71 41.37
CA GLU A 53 -3.91 42.33 41.87
C GLU A 53 -3.09 41.44 40.92
N GLU A 54 -2.33 40.49 41.48
CA GLU A 54 -1.55 39.52 40.70
C GLU A 54 -2.29 38.17 40.66
N VAL A 55 -2.54 37.66 39.46
CA VAL A 55 -3.22 36.39 39.20
C VAL A 55 -2.18 35.38 38.69
N THR A 56 -2.04 34.25 39.37
CA THR A 56 -1.20 33.14 38.90
C THR A 56 -2.06 32.18 38.10
N VAL A 57 -1.67 31.97 36.84
CA VAL A 57 -2.37 31.15 35.86
C VAL A 57 -1.49 29.94 35.54
N THR A 58 -2.06 28.75 35.68
CA THR A 58 -1.36 27.48 35.43
C THR A 58 -2.04 26.75 34.28
N ALA A 59 -1.25 26.27 33.34
CA ALA A 59 -1.67 25.34 32.30
C ALA A 59 -1.30 23.91 32.72
N GLN A 60 -2.21 22.96 32.55
CA GLN A 60 -1.94 21.55 32.77
C GLN A 60 -2.26 20.79 31.50
N ALA A 61 -1.28 20.10 30.92
CA ALA A 61 -1.49 19.35 29.69
C ALA A 61 -2.35 18.11 29.94
N SER A 62 -3.17 17.77 28.94
CA SER A 62 -3.87 16.48 28.86
C SER A 62 -2.88 15.39 28.44
N SER A 63 -3.25 14.11 28.60
CA SER A 63 -2.45 12.98 28.11
C SER A 63 -2.19 13.12 26.60
N GLY A 64 -0.96 12.84 26.15
CA GLY A 64 -0.55 13.02 24.74
C GLY A 64 -0.24 14.46 24.31
N TYR A 65 -0.25 15.44 25.23
CA TYR A 65 0.08 16.83 24.94
C TYR A 65 1.16 17.37 25.87
N VAL A 66 1.86 18.40 25.39
CA VAL A 66 2.80 19.21 26.18
C VAL A 66 2.45 20.69 26.09
N PHE A 67 2.69 21.42 27.18
CA PHE A 67 2.48 22.87 27.20
C PHE A 67 3.61 23.56 26.43
N LYS A 68 3.24 24.27 25.36
CA LYS A 68 4.17 24.98 24.49
C LYS A 68 4.47 26.39 25.01
N ASN A 69 3.45 27.25 25.05
CA ASN A 69 3.59 28.64 25.49
C ASN A 69 2.26 29.33 25.81
N TRP A 70 2.34 30.48 26.48
CA TRP A 70 1.22 31.41 26.62
C TRP A 70 1.16 32.39 25.45
N SER A 71 -0.05 32.80 25.09
CA SER A 71 -0.32 33.91 24.15
C SER A 71 -1.42 34.85 24.67
N GLY A 72 -1.62 36.00 24.01
CA GLY A 72 -2.54 37.05 24.46
C GLY A 72 -1.90 37.99 25.50
N SER A 73 -2.51 38.11 26.67
CA SER A 73 -2.06 39.02 27.74
C SER A 73 -0.88 38.49 28.57
N ALA A 74 -0.46 37.25 28.32
CA ALA A 74 0.75 36.62 28.82
C ALA A 74 1.52 36.06 27.62
N THR A 75 2.85 35.96 27.73
CA THR A 75 3.71 35.46 26.67
C THR A 75 4.85 34.61 27.23
N GLY A 76 5.38 33.70 26.42
CA GLY A 76 6.49 32.82 26.77
C GLY A 76 6.06 31.44 27.31
N ASN A 77 7.03 30.58 27.60
CA ASN A 77 6.84 29.18 27.99
C ASN A 77 6.86 28.93 29.51
N LYS A 78 6.96 29.99 30.32
CA LYS A 78 6.96 29.85 31.78
C LYS A 78 5.56 29.46 32.27
N ASN A 79 5.45 28.31 32.92
CA ASN A 79 4.21 27.79 33.47
C ASN A 79 4.47 27.25 34.89
N PRO A 80 3.79 27.76 35.95
CA PRO A 80 2.77 28.81 35.95
C PRO A 80 3.28 30.21 35.57
N VAL A 81 2.37 31.07 35.06
CA VAL A 81 2.62 32.48 34.75
C VAL A 81 1.85 33.41 35.70
N THR A 82 2.42 34.55 36.06
CA THR A 82 1.76 35.57 36.92
C THR A 82 1.44 36.81 36.11
N ILE A 83 0.21 37.32 36.23
CA ILE A 83 -0.32 38.45 35.46
C ILE A 83 -0.84 39.53 36.42
N THR A 84 -0.42 40.78 36.24
CA THR A 84 -0.97 41.93 36.98
C THR A 84 -2.23 42.47 36.31
N MET A 85 -3.33 42.55 37.06
CA MET A 85 -4.65 42.98 36.58
C MET A 85 -4.77 44.50 36.55
N ASN A 86 -4.30 45.14 35.47
CA ASN A 86 -4.39 46.60 35.25
C ASN A 86 -5.36 47.00 34.12
N SER A 87 -5.95 46.01 33.46
CA SER A 87 -6.99 46.08 32.43
C SER A 87 -7.70 44.73 32.40
N ASP A 88 -8.77 44.58 31.61
CA ASP A 88 -9.25 43.24 31.26
C ASP A 88 -8.12 42.45 30.60
N LYS A 89 -7.99 41.16 30.96
CA LYS A 89 -6.93 40.26 30.50
C LYS A 89 -7.54 39.00 29.90
N ALA A 90 -7.01 38.60 28.75
CA ALA A 90 -7.31 37.35 28.08
C ALA A 90 -6.00 36.64 27.75
N VAL A 91 -5.86 35.37 28.16
CA VAL A 91 -4.69 34.54 27.84
C VAL A 91 -5.10 33.25 27.14
N ILE A 92 -4.20 32.72 26.36
CA ILE A 92 -4.38 31.44 25.66
C ILE A 92 -3.21 30.53 26.05
N ALA A 93 -3.51 29.34 26.56
CA ALA A 93 -2.51 28.28 26.71
C ALA A 93 -2.40 27.53 25.38
N MET A 94 -1.22 27.55 24.78
CA MET A 94 -0.89 26.79 23.58
C MET A 94 -0.32 25.44 24.00
N PHE A 95 -0.89 24.37 23.46
CA PHE A 95 -0.40 23.01 23.62
C PHE A 95 -0.03 22.43 22.25
N GLU A 96 0.87 21.46 22.26
CA GLU A 96 1.21 20.64 21.09
C GLU A 96 1.20 19.17 21.49
N LEU A 97 1.07 18.29 20.50
CA LEU A 97 1.11 16.85 20.73
C LEU A 97 2.51 16.47 21.21
N LEU A 98 2.58 15.48 22.11
CA LEU A 98 3.86 14.94 22.57
C LEU A 98 4.55 14.25 21.37
N ASP A 99 5.80 14.62 21.16
CA ASP A 99 6.72 14.12 20.15
C ASP A 99 8.07 13.99 20.89
N THR A 100 8.44 12.76 21.23
CA THR A 100 9.53 12.44 22.16
C THR A 100 10.90 12.53 21.50
N ASP A 101 11.00 12.24 20.20
CA ASP A 101 12.25 12.26 19.44
C ASP A 101 12.38 13.45 18.47
N ASP A 102 11.34 14.30 18.37
CA ASP A 102 11.30 15.58 17.65
C ASP A 102 11.56 15.39 16.13
N ASP A 103 11.07 14.27 15.58
CA ASP A 103 11.12 13.94 14.15
C ASP A 103 9.97 14.59 13.34
N GLY A 104 8.96 15.13 14.04
CA GLY A 104 7.79 15.78 13.47
C GLY A 104 6.53 14.92 13.42
N VAL A 105 6.59 13.66 13.88
CA VAL A 105 5.47 12.73 14.02
C VAL A 105 5.18 12.53 15.51
N PRO A 106 3.97 12.86 16.00
CA PRO A 106 3.65 12.68 17.41
C PRO A 106 3.65 11.22 17.87
N ASP A 107 4.05 10.96 19.12
CA ASP A 107 4.22 9.62 19.73
C ASP A 107 3.07 8.62 19.48
N TYR A 108 1.83 9.10 19.37
CA TYR A 108 0.67 8.23 19.17
C TYR A 108 0.48 7.74 17.71
N LEU A 109 1.19 8.36 16.76
CA LEU A 109 1.28 7.96 15.35
C LEU A 109 2.67 7.41 15.00
N ASP A 110 3.63 7.60 15.89
CA ASP A 110 5.01 7.22 15.69
C ASP A 110 5.24 5.74 16.03
N GLN A 111 5.60 4.97 15.01
CA GLN A 111 5.97 3.56 15.10
C GLN A 111 7.48 3.37 15.28
N CYS A 112 8.26 4.45 15.16
CA CYS A 112 9.71 4.49 15.23
C CYS A 112 10.18 5.52 16.29
N PRO A 113 9.91 5.29 17.60
CA PRO A 113 10.04 6.27 18.70
C PRO A 113 11.46 6.72 19.08
N ASN A 114 12.45 6.48 18.23
CA ASN A 114 13.85 6.90 18.41
C ASN A 114 14.47 7.39 17.10
N THR A 115 13.67 7.93 16.20
CA THR A 115 14.15 8.52 14.97
C THR A 115 14.94 9.78 15.26
N HIS A 116 16.07 9.94 14.58
CA HIS A 116 16.98 11.03 14.89
C HIS A 116 16.36 12.37 14.45
N PRO A 117 16.30 13.41 15.32
CA PRO A 117 15.62 14.66 14.98
C PRO A 117 16.21 15.29 13.71
N GLY A 118 15.35 15.53 12.71
CA GLY A 118 15.69 16.10 11.41
C GLY A 118 15.94 15.11 10.26
N GLU A 119 15.82 13.79 10.50
CA GLU A 119 15.68 12.80 9.43
C GLU A 119 14.37 13.02 8.66
N ILE A 120 14.30 12.61 7.39
CA ILE A 120 13.04 12.64 6.63
C ILE A 120 12.30 11.34 6.95
N VAL A 121 11.19 11.46 7.66
CA VAL A 121 10.36 10.35 8.11
C VAL A 121 9.08 10.26 7.28
N ASP A 122 8.49 9.06 7.25
CA ASP A 122 7.16 8.86 6.68
C ASP A 122 6.04 9.20 7.67
N GLU A 123 4.80 8.85 7.33
CA GLU A 123 3.62 9.14 8.16
C GLU A 123 3.60 8.40 9.51
N ASN A 124 4.47 7.41 9.69
CA ASN A 124 4.60 6.61 10.91
C ASN A 124 5.88 6.94 11.71
N GLY A 125 6.56 8.05 11.41
CA GLY A 125 7.79 8.46 12.13
C GLY A 125 9.03 7.64 11.74
N CYS A 126 8.95 6.79 10.72
CA CYS A 126 10.06 5.91 10.35
C CYS A 126 10.92 6.53 9.25
N ALA A 127 12.21 6.72 9.52
CA ALA A 127 13.17 7.04 8.49
C ALA A 127 13.50 5.80 7.64
N ASN A 128 13.90 6.01 6.38
CA ASN A 128 14.31 4.91 5.50
C ASN A 128 15.48 4.08 6.08
N SER A 129 16.27 4.66 6.97
CA SER A 129 17.38 3.99 7.67
C SER A 129 16.92 2.95 8.71
N GLN A 130 15.65 2.97 9.09
CA GLN A 130 15.04 2.12 10.12
C GLN A 130 14.04 1.10 9.56
N LYS A 131 13.75 1.13 8.25
CA LYS A 131 12.83 0.18 7.62
C LYS A 131 13.54 -1.14 7.35
N ASP A 132 12.90 -2.23 7.75
CA ASP A 132 13.33 -3.61 7.57
C ASP A 132 12.04 -4.39 7.26
N SER A 133 11.78 -4.60 5.97
CA SER A 133 10.48 -5.03 5.45
C SER A 133 10.15 -6.49 5.73
N ASP A 134 11.17 -7.35 5.83
CA ASP A 134 11.02 -8.79 6.11
C ASP A 134 11.48 -9.17 7.53
N GLY A 135 12.09 -8.24 8.27
CA GLY A 135 12.44 -8.39 9.67
C GLY A 135 13.63 -9.30 9.91
N ASP A 136 14.53 -9.43 8.93
CA ASP A 136 15.71 -10.29 8.99
C ASP A 136 16.89 -9.66 9.75
N GLY A 137 16.77 -8.37 10.10
CA GLY A 137 17.77 -7.60 10.83
C GLY A 137 18.67 -6.72 9.94
N VAL A 138 18.44 -6.66 8.63
CA VAL A 138 19.13 -5.78 7.67
C VAL A 138 18.12 -4.77 7.12
N ASN A 139 18.43 -3.47 7.20
CA ASN A 139 17.49 -2.46 6.71
C ASN A 139 17.36 -2.48 5.18
N ASP A 140 16.18 -2.10 4.68
CA ASP A 140 15.79 -2.11 3.26
C ASP A 140 16.80 -1.42 2.32
N THR A 141 17.53 -0.42 2.84
CA THR A 141 18.51 0.33 2.02
C THR A 141 19.81 -0.42 1.79
N THR A 142 20.10 -1.41 2.63
CA THR A 142 21.29 -2.27 2.58
C THR A 142 20.98 -3.72 2.27
N ASP A 143 19.70 -4.08 2.30
CA ASP A 143 19.20 -5.41 2.02
C ASP A 143 19.09 -5.68 0.50
N LEU A 144 19.73 -6.76 0.05
CA LEU A 144 19.69 -7.24 -1.33
C LEU A 144 18.62 -8.33 -1.54
N CYS A 145 18.04 -8.85 -0.46
CA CYS A 145 17.07 -9.95 -0.43
C CYS A 145 15.82 -9.55 0.38
N PRO A 146 14.94 -8.67 -0.16
CA PRO A 146 13.83 -8.05 0.57
C PRO A 146 12.69 -8.97 1.04
N GLU A 147 12.84 -10.29 0.85
CA GLU A 147 11.87 -11.32 1.23
C GLU A 147 12.60 -12.57 1.76
N THR A 148 13.50 -12.38 2.71
CA THR A 148 14.14 -13.47 3.44
C THR A 148 13.11 -14.27 4.23
N PRO A 149 13.07 -15.60 4.08
CA PRO A 149 12.20 -16.46 4.86
C PRO A 149 12.38 -16.27 6.38
N LYS A 150 11.26 -16.03 7.09
CA LYS A 150 11.24 -15.76 8.53
C LYS A 150 11.94 -16.86 9.34
N GLY A 151 13.02 -16.48 10.04
CA GLY A 151 13.78 -17.34 10.95
C GLY A 151 15.08 -17.88 10.39
N GLU A 152 15.44 -17.55 9.15
CA GLU A 152 16.76 -17.85 8.60
C GLU A 152 17.80 -16.82 9.06
N SER A 153 19.06 -17.25 9.19
CA SER A 153 20.16 -16.35 9.55
C SER A 153 20.74 -15.70 8.30
N VAL A 154 20.79 -14.38 8.26
CA VAL A 154 21.22 -13.62 7.08
C VAL A 154 22.60 -12.99 7.23
N GLY A 155 23.24 -12.75 6.09
CA GLY A 155 24.48 -12.00 5.98
C GLY A 155 24.27 -10.48 6.10
N VAL A 156 25.36 -9.71 5.95
CA VAL A 156 25.32 -8.23 5.96
C VAL A 156 24.55 -7.60 4.80
N ASN A 157 24.16 -8.42 3.83
CA ASN A 157 23.42 -8.07 2.62
C ASN A 157 21.96 -8.58 2.67
N GLY A 158 21.48 -9.06 3.81
CA GLY A 158 20.10 -9.56 4.00
C GLY A 158 19.81 -10.91 3.35
N CYS A 159 20.71 -11.48 2.55
CA CYS A 159 20.46 -12.80 1.97
C CYS A 159 20.81 -13.94 2.94
N SER A 160 19.93 -14.94 3.01
CA SER A 160 20.19 -16.24 3.64
C SER A 160 20.89 -17.21 2.67
N ASP A 161 21.49 -18.28 3.21
CA ASP A 161 22.15 -19.32 2.40
C ASP A 161 21.21 -19.96 1.36
N SER A 162 19.90 -19.99 1.63
CA SER A 162 18.87 -20.55 0.72
C SER A 162 18.52 -19.64 -0.46
N GLN A 163 19.02 -18.41 -0.46
CA GLN A 163 18.78 -17.39 -1.48
C GLN A 163 20.06 -16.99 -2.23
N MET A 164 21.21 -17.56 -1.86
CA MET A 164 22.47 -17.30 -2.57
C MET A 164 22.51 -18.13 -3.86
N ASP A 165 22.74 -17.44 -4.97
CA ASP A 165 22.91 -18.01 -6.32
C ASP A 165 24.22 -17.40 -6.86
N SER A 166 25.31 -18.14 -6.70
CA SER A 166 26.68 -17.64 -6.90
C SER A 166 27.03 -17.43 -8.37
N ASP A 167 26.47 -18.21 -9.28
CA ASP A 167 26.73 -18.11 -10.72
C ASP A 167 25.57 -17.47 -11.52
N GLY A 168 24.41 -17.25 -10.88
CA GLY A 168 23.29 -16.49 -11.42
C GLY A 168 22.42 -17.26 -12.39
N ASP A 169 22.47 -18.61 -12.35
CA ASP A 169 21.73 -19.46 -13.28
C ASP A 169 20.25 -19.67 -12.90
N GLY A 170 19.86 -19.18 -11.73
CA GLY A 170 18.50 -19.23 -11.20
C GLY A 170 18.25 -20.39 -10.23
N ILE A 171 19.27 -21.17 -9.86
CA ILE A 171 19.20 -22.24 -8.85
C ILE A 171 20.11 -21.87 -7.66
N ALA A 172 19.58 -21.95 -6.44
CA ALA A 172 20.33 -21.58 -5.24
C ALA A 172 21.50 -22.57 -4.95
N ASP A 173 22.60 -22.05 -4.42
CA ASP A 173 23.85 -22.76 -4.15
C ASP A 173 23.67 -24.05 -3.34
N ASP A 174 22.65 -24.14 -2.48
CA ASP A 174 22.39 -25.29 -1.61
C ASP A 174 21.76 -26.48 -2.34
N ILE A 175 21.17 -26.24 -3.52
CA ILE A 175 20.53 -27.25 -4.38
C ILE A 175 21.15 -27.33 -5.79
N ASP A 176 22.12 -26.47 -6.10
CA ASP A 176 22.86 -26.48 -7.35
C ASP A 176 23.97 -27.55 -7.39
N LEU A 177 23.89 -28.46 -8.36
CA LEU A 177 24.88 -29.52 -8.62
C LEU A 177 25.97 -29.08 -9.61
N CYS A 178 25.77 -27.95 -10.29
CA CYS A 178 26.57 -27.41 -11.38
C CYS A 178 26.98 -25.95 -11.11
N ALA A 179 27.68 -25.73 -9.99
CA ALA A 179 28.13 -24.44 -9.41
C ALA A 179 28.87 -23.41 -10.31
N GLU A 180 29.06 -23.66 -11.60
CA GLU A 180 29.63 -22.73 -12.59
C GLU A 180 28.93 -22.94 -13.95
N THR A 181 27.62 -22.69 -14.01
CA THR A 181 26.85 -22.66 -15.25
C THR A 181 27.24 -21.46 -16.11
N PRO A 182 27.50 -21.63 -17.42
CA PRO A 182 27.75 -20.52 -18.31
C PRO A 182 26.59 -19.52 -18.40
N ASP A 183 26.91 -18.24 -18.24
CA ASP A 183 25.95 -17.12 -18.21
C ASP A 183 24.97 -17.13 -19.40
N GLY A 184 23.67 -17.21 -19.10
CA GLY A 184 22.57 -17.21 -20.06
C GLY A 184 22.14 -18.57 -20.61
N GLU A 185 22.72 -19.69 -20.15
CA GLU A 185 22.21 -21.02 -20.46
C GLU A 185 20.99 -21.40 -19.61
N ILE A 186 20.07 -22.19 -20.17
CA ILE A 186 18.88 -22.66 -19.46
C ILE A 186 19.26 -23.93 -18.71
N VAL A 187 19.09 -23.92 -17.39
CA VAL A 187 19.42 -25.03 -16.51
C VAL A 187 18.22 -25.89 -16.15
N ASN A 188 18.49 -27.13 -15.78
CA ASN A 188 17.50 -28.05 -15.24
C ASN A 188 17.29 -27.83 -13.73
N GLU A 189 16.48 -28.68 -13.09
CA GLU A 189 16.13 -28.58 -11.67
C GLU A 189 17.32 -28.76 -10.69
N THR A 190 18.52 -29.04 -11.20
CA THR A 190 19.76 -29.19 -10.42
C THR A 190 20.86 -28.22 -10.85
N GLY A 191 20.52 -27.13 -11.56
CA GLY A 191 21.48 -26.12 -12.02
C GLY A 191 22.34 -26.53 -13.21
N CYS A 192 22.12 -27.71 -13.81
CA CYS A 192 22.95 -28.15 -14.94
C CYS A 192 22.31 -27.77 -16.27
N SER A 193 23.08 -27.16 -17.16
CA SER A 193 22.64 -26.89 -18.54
C SER A 193 22.87 -28.10 -19.46
N THR A 194 22.23 -28.09 -20.62
CA THR A 194 22.42 -29.14 -21.65
C THR A 194 23.84 -29.26 -22.17
N SER A 195 24.70 -28.24 -21.97
CA SER A 195 26.10 -28.31 -22.36
C SER A 195 26.95 -29.11 -21.35
N GLN A 196 26.40 -29.40 -20.18
CA GLN A 196 27.07 -30.09 -19.08
C GLN A 196 26.50 -31.49 -18.80
N THR A 197 25.39 -31.90 -19.41
CA THR A 197 24.81 -33.25 -19.25
C THR A 197 25.46 -34.27 -20.20
N ASP A 198 25.71 -35.49 -19.72
CA ASP A 198 26.27 -36.63 -20.46
C ASP A 198 25.49 -37.89 -20.03
N SER A 199 24.49 -38.26 -20.83
CA SER A 199 23.42 -39.20 -20.46
C SER A 199 23.82 -40.67 -20.55
N ASP A 200 24.75 -41.03 -21.43
CA ASP A 200 25.23 -42.41 -21.60
C ASP A 200 26.64 -42.66 -21.03
N GLU A 201 27.21 -41.62 -20.41
CA GLU A 201 28.51 -41.60 -19.70
C GLU A 201 29.68 -41.98 -20.62
N ASP A 202 29.60 -41.63 -21.91
CA ASP A 202 30.63 -41.93 -22.91
C ASP A 202 31.75 -40.88 -22.99
N THR A 203 31.66 -39.84 -22.15
CA THR A 203 32.54 -38.67 -22.01
C THR A 203 32.31 -37.50 -22.97
N ILE A 204 31.35 -37.61 -23.89
CA ILE A 204 30.91 -36.52 -24.76
C ILE A 204 29.57 -35.98 -24.23
N PRO A 205 29.47 -34.68 -23.88
CA PRO A 205 28.20 -34.10 -23.43
C PRO A 205 27.10 -34.26 -24.47
N ASP A 206 25.86 -34.46 -24.03
CA ASP A 206 24.66 -34.72 -24.85
C ASP A 206 24.50 -33.72 -26.02
N ALA A 207 24.86 -32.45 -25.79
CA ALA A 207 24.77 -31.41 -26.82
C ALA A 207 25.75 -31.59 -27.99
N LEU A 208 26.82 -32.36 -27.78
CA LEU A 208 27.88 -32.67 -28.76
C LEU A 208 27.87 -34.15 -29.20
N ASP A 209 27.04 -34.98 -28.56
CA ASP A 209 26.95 -36.40 -28.81
C ASP A 209 25.92 -36.71 -29.93
N LEU A 210 26.39 -37.33 -31.02
CA LEU A 210 25.55 -37.77 -32.14
C LEU A 210 25.05 -39.21 -31.96
N CYS A 211 25.52 -39.90 -30.92
CA CYS A 211 25.22 -41.30 -30.62
C CYS A 211 24.84 -41.50 -29.13
N PRO A 212 23.68 -40.95 -28.69
CA PRO A 212 23.27 -40.85 -27.27
C PRO A 212 22.92 -42.17 -26.55
N ASP A 213 23.22 -43.31 -27.17
CA ASP A 213 22.97 -44.66 -26.64
C ASP A 213 24.24 -45.54 -26.79
N THR A 214 25.41 -44.93 -26.76
CA THR A 214 26.66 -45.63 -27.00
C THR A 214 26.96 -46.60 -25.84
N PRO A 215 27.15 -47.91 -26.13
CA PRO A 215 27.34 -48.89 -25.07
C PRO A 215 28.59 -48.61 -24.20
N SER A 216 28.42 -48.56 -22.89
CA SER A 216 29.47 -48.17 -21.95
C SER A 216 30.74 -49.04 -22.05
N GLY A 217 31.90 -48.38 -22.07
CA GLY A 217 33.24 -49.00 -22.11
C GLY A 217 33.87 -49.16 -23.50
N GLY A 218 33.24 -48.63 -24.55
CA GLY A 218 33.84 -48.49 -25.89
C GLY A 218 34.72 -47.24 -26.01
N THR A 219 35.61 -47.19 -27.01
CA THR A 219 36.23 -45.93 -27.44
C THR A 219 35.36 -45.30 -28.52
N VAL A 220 34.86 -44.10 -28.26
CA VAL A 220 34.03 -43.32 -29.19
C VAL A 220 34.89 -42.34 -29.99
N ASP A 221 34.38 -41.88 -31.12
CA ASP A 221 35.02 -40.79 -31.87
C ASP A 221 34.64 -39.40 -31.30
N GLU A 222 35.03 -38.33 -31.99
CA GLU A 222 34.79 -36.95 -31.52
C GLU A 222 33.30 -36.54 -31.49
N PHE A 223 32.40 -37.42 -31.94
CA PHE A 223 30.95 -37.22 -31.97
C PHE A 223 30.19 -38.27 -31.12
N GLY A 224 30.87 -38.98 -30.21
CA GLY A 224 30.27 -40.00 -29.35
C GLY A 224 29.95 -41.33 -30.04
N CYS A 225 30.27 -41.47 -31.34
CA CYS A 225 29.86 -42.66 -32.10
C CYS A 225 30.89 -43.79 -32.06
N SER A 226 30.41 -45.03 -31.90
CA SER A 226 31.23 -46.23 -32.08
C SER A 226 31.35 -46.63 -33.56
N SER A 227 32.39 -47.40 -33.91
CA SER A 227 32.63 -47.82 -35.30
C SER A 227 31.48 -48.61 -35.97
N SER A 228 30.55 -49.15 -35.20
CA SER A 228 29.37 -49.87 -35.71
C SER A 228 28.13 -48.97 -35.92
N GLN A 229 28.19 -47.71 -35.51
CA GLN A 229 27.11 -46.73 -35.65
C GLN A 229 27.40 -45.68 -36.74
N LYS A 230 28.46 -45.89 -37.53
CA LYS A 230 28.88 -44.93 -38.55
C LYS A 230 28.02 -45.04 -39.83
N ASP A 231 27.40 -43.91 -40.17
CA ASP A 231 26.61 -43.66 -41.39
C ASP A 231 27.18 -42.37 -42.01
N SER A 232 28.00 -42.50 -43.03
CA SER A 232 28.86 -41.41 -43.53
C SER A 232 28.11 -40.37 -44.36
N ASP A 233 27.00 -40.73 -45.00
CA ASP A 233 26.14 -39.80 -45.74
C ASP A 233 24.78 -39.54 -45.07
N LEU A 234 24.54 -40.14 -43.90
CA LEU A 234 23.43 -39.86 -43.00
C LEU A 234 22.06 -40.11 -43.66
N ASP A 235 21.98 -41.12 -44.52
CA ASP A 235 20.76 -41.50 -45.23
C ASP A 235 19.90 -42.51 -44.44
N GLY A 236 20.40 -42.95 -43.28
CA GLY A 236 19.74 -43.90 -42.38
C GLY A 236 20.16 -45.36 -42.61
N ILE A 237 21.12 -45.63 -43.49
CA ILE A 237 21.71 -46.95 -43.73
C ILE A 237 23.20 -46.88 -43.41
N THR A 238 23.66 -47.67 -42.43
CA THR A 238 25.08 -47.68 -42.03
C THR A 238 26.01 -48.04 -43.18
N ASP A 239 27.24 -47.51 -43.14
CA ASP A 239 28.23 -47.61 -44.23
C ASP A 239 28.46 -49.04 -44.75
N ASP A 240 28.28 -50.05 -43.90
CA ASP A 240 28.47 -51.46 -44.24
C ASP A 240 27.32 -52.08 -45.07
N LEU A 241 26.17 -51.40 -45.13
CA LEU A 241 24.95 -51.83 -45.83
C LEU A 241 24.56 -50.92 -47.01
N ASP A 242 25.18 -49.75 -47.16
CA ASP A 242 24.85 -48.78 -48.22
C ASP A 242 25.62 -49.03 -49.55
N LYS A 243 24.90 -48.92 -50.68
CA LYS A 243 25.45 -49.02 -52.06
C LYS A 243 25.53 -47.66 -52.77
N CYS A 244 24.92 -46.62 -52.24
CA CYS A 244 24.80 -45.30 -52.81
C CYS A 244 25.43 -44.28 -51.85
N GLN A 245 26.77 -44.38 -51.71
CA GLN A 245 27.63 -43.73 -50.70
C GLN A 245 27.59 -42.19 -50.59
N ASN A 246 26.72 -41.50 -51.32
CA ASN A 246 26.54 -40.04 -51.23
C ASN A 246 25.08 -39.68 -51.51
N THR A 247 24.14 -40.36 -50.86
CA THR A 247 22.74 -40.00 -51.00
C THR A 247 22.48 -38.65 -50.33
N PRO A 248 21.82 -37.70 -51.02
CA PRO A 248 21.55 -36.40 -50.43
C PRO A 248 20.76 -36.52 -49.13
N VAL A 249 21.27 -35.88 -48.08
CA VAL A 249 20.69 -35.87 -46.73
C VAL A 249 19.21 -35.51 -46.77
N GLY A 250 18.37 -36.37 -46.17
CA GLY A 250 16.93 -36.15 -45.98
C GLY A 250 16.03 -36.80 -47.03
N GLU A 251 16.58 -37.46 -48.04
CA GLU A 251 15.77 -38.23 -49.00
C GLU A 251 15.38 -39.61 -48.45
N SER A 252 14.18 -40.08 -48.81
CA SER A 252 13.73 -41.43 -48.42
C SER A 252 14.45 -42.47 -49.28
N VAL A 253 15.35 -43.23 -48.65
CA VAL A 253 16.17 -44.23 -49.34
C VAL A 253 15.59 -45.64 -49.30
N SER A 254 15.91 -46.41 -50.34
CA SER A 254 15.61 -47.84 -50.38
C SER A 254 16.51 -48.64 -49.42
N SER A 255 16.23 -49.93 -49.22
CA SER A 255 17.05 -50.81 -48.36
C SER A 255 18.50 -51.07 -48.87
N THR A 256 18.93 -50.33 -49.88
CA THR A 256 20.30 -50.31 -50.42
C THR A 256 20.86 -48.88 -50.50
N GLY A 257 20.23 -47.93 -49.81
CA GLY A 257 20.64 -46.53 -49.62
C GLY A 257 20.49 -45.61 -50.84
N CYS A 258 19.77 -46.01 -51.90
CA CYS A 258 19.52 -45.12 -53.05
C CYS A 258 18.13 -44.49 -52.98
N SER A 259 18.02 -43.20 -53.34
CA SER A 259 16.78 -42.42 -53.35
C SER A 259 16.13 -42.31 -54.74
N ALA A 260 14.89 -41.79 -54.81
CA ALA A 260 14.13 -41.68 -56.05
C ALA A 260 14.72 -40.66 -57.05
N THR A 261 15.40 -39.62 -56.56
CA THR A 261 16.02 -38.57 -57.38
C THR A 261 17.29 -39.04 -58.10
N GLN A 262 17.73 -40.27 -57.83
CA GLN A 262 18.88 -40.90 -58.47
C GLN A 262 18.45 -41.90 -59.57
N VAL A 263 17.16 -41.96 -59.90
CA VAL A 263 16.56 -42.93 -60.85
C VAL A 263 16.08 -42.24 -62.14
N ASP A 264 16.54 -42.72 -63.31
CA ASP A 264 16.15 -42.26 -64.67
C ASP A 264 15.66 -43.48 -65.49
N SER A 265 14.35 -43.54 -65.72
CA SER A 265 13.64 -44.70 -66.28
C SER A 265 13.66 -44.77 -67.81
N ASP A 266 13.50 -43.66 -68.53
CA ASP A 266 13.45 -43.65 -70.00
C ASP A 266 14.80 -43.29 -70.67
N ARG A 267 15.77 -42.88 -69.85
CA ARG A 267 17.18 -42.63 -70.18
C ARG A 267 17.38 -41.48 -71.15
N ASP A 268 16.56 -40.45 -71.03
CA ASP A 268 16.69 -39.21 -71.77
C ASP A 268 17.57 -38.16 -71.08
N THR A 269 18.18 -38.54 -69.94
CA THR A 269 19.13 -37.80 -69.08
C THR A 269 18.53 -36.92 -67.99
N LEU A 270 17.21 -36.83 -67.88
CA LEU A 270 16.55 -36.30 -66.68
C LEU A 270 16.11 -37.46 -65.76
N THR A 271 16.19 -37.26 -64.45
CA THR A 271 15.71 -38.23 -63.47
C THR A 271 14.19 -38.17 -63.38
N ASP A 272 13.55 -39.29 -63.05
CA ASP A 272 12.09 -39.47 -63.14
C ASP A 272 11.29 -38.44 -62.34
N ASP A 273 11.87 -37.92 -61.26
CA ASP A 273 11.28 -36.92 -60.39
C ASP A 273 11.27 -35.51 -61.00
N LEU A 274 12.19 -35.24 -61.94
CA LEU A 274 12.31 -33.96 -62.65
C LEU A 274 11.71 -34.03 -64.06
N ASP A 275 11.37 -35.22 -64.55
CA ASP A 275 10.83 -35.42 -65.89
C ASP A 275 9.29 -35.36 -65.94
N GLN A 276 8.77 -34.29 -66.53
CA GLN A 276 7.33 -34.10 -66.76
C GLN A 276 6.80 -34.86 -67.98
N CYS A 277 7.70 -35.36 -68.81
CA CYS A 277 7.41 -36.14 -70.01
C CYS A 277 8.12 -37.51 -69.98
N PRO A 278 7.74 -38.42 -69.05
CA PRO A 278 8.44 -39.68 -68.73
C PRO A 278 8.39 -40.78 -69.80
N LYS A 279 8.09 -40.40 -71.05
CA LYS A 279 8.06 -41.26 -72.24
C LYS A 279 8.56 -40.49 -73.45
N THR A 280 9.59 -39.68 -73.28
CA THR A 280 10.15 -38.94 -74.42
C THR A 280 10.67 -39.94 -75.45
N PRO A 281 10.30 -39.79 -76.73
CA PRO A 281 10.79 -40.69 -77.77
C PRO A 281 12.33 -40.68 -77.84
N LYS A 282 12.93 -41.87 -77.71
CA LYS A 282 14.38 -42.04 -77.65
C LYS A 282 15.11 -41.36 -78.82
N GLY A 283 15.93 -40.36 -78.49
CA GLY A 283 16.80 -39.64 -79.43
C GLY A 283 16.33 -38.23 -79.79
N GLU A 284 15.19 -37.78 -79.26
CA GLU A 284 14.81 -36.36 -79.28
C GLU A 284 15.52 -35.60 -78.15
N THR A 285 15.78 -34.31 -78.37
CA THR A 285 16.36 -33.45 -77.33
C THR A 285 15.25 -32.88 -76.47
N ILE A 286 15.35 -33.07 -75.15
CA ILE A 286 14.43 -32.51 -74.17
C ILE A 286 14.83 -31.11 -73.75
N ASP A 287 13.86 -30.35 -73.25
CA ASP A 287 14.12 -29.16 -72.46
C ASP A 287 14.26 -29.49 -70.97
N ALA A 288 14.34 -28.45 -70.15
CA ALA A 288 14.57 -28.57 -68.71
C ALA A 288 13.41 -29.24 -67.94
N GLN A 289 12.24 -29.45 -68.56
CA GLN A 289 11.12 -30.18 -67.96
C GLN A 289 11.02 -31.63 -68.47
N GLY A 290 12.00 -32.10 -69.26
CA GLY A 290 12.00 -33.46 -69.81
C GLY A 290 11.14 -33.62 -71.06
N CYS A 291 10.50 -32.55 -71.55
CA CYS A 291 9.65 -32.60 -72.72
C CYS A 291 10.41 -32.19 -73.99
N SER A 292 10.10 -32.85 -75.11
CA SER A 292 10.57 -32.39 -76.42
C SER A 292 9.69 -31.23 -76.94
N PRO A 293 10.23 -30.34 -77.79
CA PRO A 293 9.45 -29.25 -78.40
C PRO A 293 8.21 -29.71 -79.17
N SER A 294 8.15 -30.97 -79.60
CA SER A 294 7.01 -31.52 -80.33
C SER A 294 5.78 -31.80 -79.44
N GLN A 295 5.96 -31.76 -78.11
CA GLN A 295 4.96 -32.16 -77.12
C GLN A 295 4.36 -31.01 -76.31
N LYS A 296 4.78 -29.75 -76.53
CA LYS A 296 4.31 -28.57 -75.76
C LYS A 296 3.14 -27.85 -76.45
N ASP A 297 2.07 -27.63 -75.70
CA ASP A 297 0.82 -26.94 -76.09
C ASP A 297 0.34 -26.16 -74.84
N ASP A 298 0.70 -24.88 -74.76
CA ASP A 298 0.69 -24.07 -73.52
C ASP A 298 -0.71 -23.58 -73.14
N ASP A 299 -1.59 -23.35 -74.10
CA ASP A 299 -2.97 -22.92 -73.86
C ASP A 299 -4.00 -24.04 -74.06
N GLY A 300 -3.57 -25.18 -74.59
CA GLY A 300 -4.35 -26.41 -74.68
C GLY A 300 -5.46 -26.36 -75.72
N ASP A 301 -5.33 -25.48 -76.73
CA ASP A 301 -6.29 -25.34 -77.83
C ASP A 301 -6.19 -26.48 -78.87
N GLY A 302 -5.15 -27.31 -78.75
CA GLY A 302 -4.88 -28.48 -79.59
C GLY A 302 -3.86 -28.25 -80.69
N ILE A 303 -3.23 -27.07 -80.78
CA ILE A 303 -2.12 -26.75 -81.68
C ILE A 303 -0.85 -26.54 -80.84
N ASN A 304 0.18 -27.35 -81.07
CA ASN A 304 1.42 -27.22 -80.30
C ASN A 304 2.11 -25.86 -80.52
N ASN A 305 2.84 -25.38 -79.52
CA ASN A 305 3.39 -24.02 -79.47
C ASN A 305 4.24 -23.65 -80.69
N LEU A 306 4.86 -24.64 -81.34
CA LEU A 306 5.71 -24.40 -82.51
C LEU A 306 4.89 -23.99 -83.74
N LEU A 307 3.61 -24.35 -83.78
CA LEU A 307 2.68 -24.08 -84.87
C LEU A 307 1.60 -23.05 -84.49
N ASP A 308 1.50 -22.66 -83.22
CA ASP A 308 0.54 -21.71 -82.70
C ASP A 308 1.05 -20.25 -82.81
N GLN A 309 0.22 -19.37 -83.39
CA GLN A 309 0.46 -17.94 -83.58
C GLN A 309 -0.36 -17.06 -82.62
N CYS A 310 -1.28 -17.63 -81.84
CA CYS A 310 -2.05 -16.92 -80.82
C CYS A 310 -1.96 -17.62 -79.46
N PRO A 311 -0.79 -17.53 -78.79
CA PRO A 311 -0.58 -18.18 -77.51
C PRO A 311 -1.49 -17.55 -76.45
N GLY A 312 -2.42 -18.33 -75.90
CA GLY A 312 -3.38 -17.91 -74.88
C GLY A 312 -4.81 -17.80 -75.38
N THR A 313 -5.19 -18.59 -76.37
CA THR A 313 -6.57 -18.65 -76.84
C THR A 313 -7.51 -19.19 -75.73
N PRO A 314 -8.62 -18.49 -75.42
CA PRO A 314 -9.51 -18.91 -74.36
C PRO A 314 -10.08 -20.32 -74.57
N ASN A 315 -10.01 -21.13 -73.51
CA ASN A 315 -10.29 -22.56 -73.55
C ASN A 315 -11.75 -22.86 -73.98
N GLY A 316 -11.92 -23.68 -75.02
CA GLY A 316 -13.22 -24.11 -75.55
C GLY A 316 -13.72 -23.37 -76.80
N GLU A 317 -12.99 -22.35 -77.26
CA GLU A 317 -13.24 -21.69 -78.55
C GLU A 317 -12.61 -22.47 -79.72
N GLY A 318 -13.25 -22.47 -80.88
CA GLY A 318 -12.73 -23.15 -82.07
C GLY A 318 -11.66 -22.32 -82.77
N VAL A 319 -10.42 -22.78 -82.77
CA VAL A 319 -9.27 -22.08 -83.38
C VAL A 319 -9.07 -22.42 -84.86
N ASN A 320 -8.46 -21.49 -85.60
CA ASN A 320 -8.06 -21.75 -86.97
C ASN A 320 -6.73 -22.53 -87.04
N SER A 321 -6.20 -22.76 -88.24
CA SER A 321 -4.98 -23.57 -88.44
C SER A 321 -3.68 -22.97 -87.90
N VAL A 322 -3.72 -21.78 -87.30
CA VAL A 322 -2.57 -21.12 -86.64
C VAL A 322 -2.90 -20.73 -85.18
N GLY A 323 -3.92 -21.35 -84.56
CA GLY A 323 -4.23 -21.19 -83.14
C GLY A 323 -5.00 -19.93 -82.73
N CYS A 324 -5.38 -19.05 -83.68
CA CYS A 324 -6.12 -17.82 -83.37
C CYS A 324 -7.64 -17.98 -83.41
N SER A 325 -8.34 -17.37 -82.45
CA SER A 325 -9.80 -17.20 -82.48
C SER A 325 -10.19 -15.88 -83.16
N SER A 326 -11.40 -15.81 -83.71
CA SER A 326 -11.93 -14.61 -84.40
C SER A 326 -12.12 -13.37 -83.52
N THR A 327 -11.77 -13.42 -82.23
CA THR A 327 -11.95 -12.33 -81.26
C THR A 327 -10.64 -11.61 -80.90
N GLN A 328 -9.55 -11.91 -81.60
CA GLN A 328 -8.19 -11.46 -81.27
C GLN A 328 -7.51 -10.63 -82.37
N GLU A 329 -8.22 -10.16 -83.41
CA GLU A 329 -7.64 -9.38 -84.54
C GLU A 329 -7.69 -7.84 -84.30
N ASP A 330 -6.65 -7.10 -84.73
CA ASP A 330 -6.42 -5.63 -84.63
C ASP A 330 -5.57 -5.18 -85.84
N ILE A 331 -6.17 -4.49 -86.82
CA ILE A 331 -5.66 -4.30 -88.19
C ILE A 331 -4.76 -3.06 -88.34
N ASP A 332 -5.03 -1.97 -87.63
CA ASP A 332 -4.27 -0.72 -87.71
C ASP A 332 -3.32 -0.50 -86.52
N GLY A 333 -3.42 -1.34 -85.48
CA GLY A 333 -2.36 -1.54 -84.49
C GLY A 333 -2.19 -0.37 -83.52
N ASP A 334 -3.24 0.42 -83.31
CA ASP A 334 -3.27 1.51 -82.35
C ASP A 334 -3.53 1.04 -80.90
N GLY A 335 -3.82 -0.25 -80.74
CA GLY A 335 -4.01 -0.94 -79.47
C GLY A 335 -5.47 -1.25 -79.14
N ILE A 336 -6.43 -0.92 -80.01
CA ILE A 336 -7.85 -1.30 -79.88
C ILE A 336 -8.22 -2.34 -80.96
N LYS A 337 -8.75 -3.49 -80.52
CA LYS A 337 -9.10 -4.60 -81.43
C LYS A 337 -10.19 -4.22 -82.44
N ASP A 338 -10.14 -4.80 -83.64
CA ASP A 338 -11.01 -4.45 -84.78
C ASP A 338 -12.51 -4.49 -84.49
N ASN A 339 -12.94 -5.39 -83.61
CA ASN A 339 -14.35 -5.52 -83.25
C ASN A 339 -14.83 -4.43 -82.27
N LEU A 340 -13.92 -3.63 -81.74
CA LEU A 340 -14.13 -2.55 -80.78
C LEU A 340 -13.64 -1.18 -81.31
N ASP A 341 -12.90 -1.15 -82.41
CA ASP A 341 -12.37 0.06 -83.03
C ASP A 341 -13.39 0.76 -83.96
N GLN A 342 -13.62 2.06 -83.73
CA GLN A 342 -14.54 2.91 -84.50
C GLN A 342 -13.84 3.87 -85.48
N CYS A 343 -12.52 3.97 -85.42
CA CYS A 343 -11.65 4.86 -86.18
C CYS A 343 -10.47 4.07 -86.76
N SER A 344 -10.76 3.29 -87.80
CA SER A 344 -9.88 2.30 -88.42
C SER A 344 -8.64 2.84 -89.18
N GLY A 345 -8.00 3.90 -88.68
CA GLY A 345 -6.82 4.50 -89.27
C GLY A 345 -6.22 5.62 -88.42
N THR A 346 -6.02 5.37 -87.12
CA THR A 346 -5.35 6.33 -86.22
C THR A 346 -3.92 6.63 -86.72
N PRO A 347 -3.54 7.92 -86.88
CA PRO A 347 -2.22 8.29 -87.38
C PRO A 347 -1.09 7.82 -86.46
N GLU A 348 -0.06 7.22 -87.05
CA GLU A 348 1.08 6.63 -86.33
C GLU A 348 1.79 7.66 -85.41
N GLY A 349 1.73 7.42 -84.10
CA GLY A 349 2.38 8.25 -83.07
C GLY A 349 1.43 9.09 -82.21
N GLU A 350 0.13 9.11 -82.52
CA GLU A 350 -0.90 9.67 -81.63
C GLU A 350 -1.54 8.57 -80.77
N THR A 351 -2.02 8.93 -79.57
CA THR A 351 -2.69 7.96 -78.68
C THR A 351 -4.18 7.93 -78.99
N ALA A 352 -4.69 6.76 -79.38
CA ALA A 352 -6.12 6.52 -79.54
C ALA A 352 -6.84 6.46 -78.19
N ASP A 353 -8.09 6.92 -78.15
CA ASP A 353 -8.96 6.72 -77.00
C ASP A 353 -9.60 5.31 -77.00
N ALA A 354 -10.46 5.02 -76.02
CA ALA A 354 -11.07 3.71 -75.85
C ALA A 354 -12.01 3.27 -77.01
N LYS A 355 -12.27 4.13 -78.00
CA LYS A 355 -13.02 3.82 -79.22
C LYS A 355 -12.14 3.80 -80.48
N GLY A 356 -10.83 3.94 -80.32
CA GLY A 356 -9.87 3.92 -81.43
C GLY A 356 -9.60 5.28 -82.08
N CYS A 357 -10.00 6.43 -81.51
CA CYS A 357 -9.82 7.74 -82.18
C CYS A 357 -8.85 8.66 -81.41
N SER A 358 -7.97 9.41 -82.12
CA SER A 358 -7.13 10.46 -81.50
C SER A 358 -7.82 11.83 -81.45
N ASP A 359 -7.36 12.71 -80.56
CA ASP A 359 -8.00 14.02 -80.32
C ASP A 359 -7.91 14.97 -81.54
N SER A 360 -6.90 14.81 -82.41
CA SER A 360 -6.80 15.57 -83.66
C SER A 360 -7.83 15.16 -84.72
N GLN A 361 -8.57 14.07 -84.47
CA GLN A 361 -9.62 13.53 -85.34
C GLN A 361 -11.03 13.73 -84.75
N LYS A 362 -11.14 14.34 -83.56
CA LYS A 362 -12.42 14.58 -82.88
C LYS A 362 -12.87 16.04 -83.05
N ASP A 363 -14.14 16.17 -83.35
CA ASP A 363 -14.94 17.40 -83.38
C ASP A 363 -16.26 17.00 -82.70
N THR A 364 -16.27 17.07 -81.37
CA THR A 364 -17.24 16.39 -80.51
C THR A 364 -18.65 16.96 -80.68
N ASP A 365 -18.78 18.25 -80.96
CA ASP A 365 -20.07 18.92 -81.18
C ASP A 365 -20.40 19.17 -82.66
N VAL A 366 -19.46 18.90 -83.56
CA VAL A 366 -19.61 18.97 -85.02
C VAL A 366 -19.95 20.39 -85.47
N ASP A 367 -19.36 21.38 -84.82
CA ASP A 367 -19.50 22.80 -85.17
C ASP A 367 -18.51 23.25 -86.26
N GLY A 368 -17.55 22.37 -86.60
CA GLY A 368 -16.54 22.56 -87.63
C GLY A 368 -15.19 23.04 -87.10
N VAL A 369 -14.98 23.11 -85.79
CA VAL A 369 -13.70 23.33 -85.12
C VAL A 369 -13.33 22.05 -84.35
N SER A 370 -12.15 21.49 -84.59
CA SER A 370 -11.70 20.30 -83.88
C SER A 370 -11.50 20.57 -82.39
N ASP A 371 -11.71 19.56 -81.55
CA ASP A 371 -11.73 19.69 -80.09
C ASP A 371 -10.46 20.34 -79.51
N ASP A 372 -9.32 20.15 -80.17
CA ASP A 372 -8.02 20.71 -79.76
C ASP A 372 -7.90 22.24 -79.97
N LEU A 373 -8.78 22.83 -80.78
CA LEU A 373 -8.81 24.26 -81.10
C LEU A 373 -10.11 24.97 -80.65
N ASP A 374 -11.06 24.24 -80.07
CA ASP A 374 -12.36 24.75 -79.63
C ASP A 374 -12.35 25.25 -78.17
N GLN A 375 -12.79 26.50 -77.95
CA GLN A 375 -12.94 27.10 -76.61
C GLN A 375 -14.36 27.06 -76.07
N CYS A 376 -15.33 26.65 -76.88
CA CYS A 376 -16.73 26.48 -76.50
C CYS A 376 -17.25 25.07 -76.82
N PRO A 377 -16.61 24.02 -76.26
CA PRO A 377 -16.98 22.63 -76.51
C PRO A 377 -18.45 22.38 -76.15
N GLY A 378 -19.27 22.03 -77.15
CA GLY A 378 -20.70 21.77 -77.01
C GLY A 378 -21.62 22.80 -77.65
N THR A 379 -21.17 23.48 -78.70
CA THR A 379 -21.99 24.42 -79.47
C THR A 379 -23.16 23.71 -80.16
N PRO A 380 -24.41 24.18 -79.99
CA PRO A 380 -25.59 23.52 -80.56
C PRO A 380 -25.53 23.42 -82.09
N SER A 381 -25.75 22.20 -82.60
CA SER A 381 -25.65 21.88 -84.03
C SER A 381 -26.53 22.77 -84.92
N GLY A 382 -25.89 23.47 -85.87
CA GLY A 382 -26.53 24.35 -86.86
C GLY A 382 -26.36 25.85 -86.61
N GLU A 383 -25.78 26.26 -85.49
CA GLU A 383 -25.38 27.65 -85.26
C GLU A 383 -24.03 27.97 -85.92
N THR A 384 -23.84 29.21 -86.37
CA THR A 384 -22.55 29.63 -86.94
C THR A 384 -21.63 30.11 -85.82
N VAL A 385 -20.48 29.46 -85.67
CA VAL A 385 -19.50 29.77 -84.63
C VAL A 385 -18.42 30.74 -85.11
N ASN A 386 -17.75 31.40 -84.17
CA ASN A 386 -16.57 32.20 -84.46
C ASN A 386 -15.31 31.32 -84.56
N SER A 387 -14.14 31.92 -84.79
CA SER A 387 -12.87 31.18 -84.95
C SER A 387 -12.36 30.50 -83.68
N GLN A 388 -13.09 30.54 -82.57
CA GLN A 388 -12.80 29.87 -81.29
C GLN A 388 -13.95 28.93 -80.87
N GLY A 389 -14.90 28.64 -81.77
CA GLY A 389 -15.99 27.68 -81.55
C GLY A 389 -17.23 28.19 -80.81
N CYS A 390 -17.35 29.49 -80.48
CA CYS A 390 -18.50 29.99 -79.69
C CYS A 390 -19.62 30.63 -80.54
N SER A 391 -20.88 30.28 -80.24
CA SER A 391 -22.10 30.88 -80.81
C SER A 391 -22.62 32.11 -80.04
N GLU A 392 -23.68 32.76 -80.54
CA GLU A 392 -24.29 33.95 -79.90
C GLU A 392 -24.96 33.64 -78.55
N THR A 393 -25.44 32.41 -78.35
CA THR A 393 -26.16 31.95 -77.14
C THR A 393 -25.23 31.50 -76.01
N GLN A 394 -23.91 31.55 -76.22
CA GLN A 394 -22.89 31.16 -75.24
C GLN A 394 -22.14 32.36 -74.62
N ARG A 395 -22.62 33.59 -74.81
CA ARG A 395 -21.98 34.82 -74.32
C ARG A 395 -22.47 35.24 -72.92
N ASP A 396 -21.55 35.80 -72.13
CA ASP A 396 -21.73 36.37 -70.80
C ASP A 396 -20.97 37.72 -70.79
N SER A 397 -21.72 38.83 -70.75
CA SER A 397 -21.22 40.17 -71.03
C SER A 397 -20.65 40.90 -69.80
N ASP A 398 -21.17 40.65 -68.59
CA ASP A 398 -20.65 41.24 -67.36
C ASP A 398 -19.76 40.28 -66.55
N GLY A 399 -19.68 39.01 -66.98
CA GLY A 399 -18.72 38.03 -66.52
C GLY A 399 -19.03 37.50 -65.13
N ASP A 400 -20.29 37.60 -64.70
CA ASP A 400 -20.76 37.13 -63.40
C ASP A 400 -21.10 35.63 -63.37
N THR A 401 -20.85 34.93 -64.49
CA THR A 401 -21.07 33.51 -64.76
C THR A 401 -22.49 33.12 -65.17
N VAL A 402 -23.44 34.07 -65.22
CA VAL A 402 -24.79 33.86 -65.74
C VAL A 402 -24.86 34.45 -67.17
N LYS A 403 -25.25 33.61 -68.14
CA LYS A 403 -25.32 34.04 -69.54
C LYS A 403 -26.34 35.15 -69.75
N ASP A 404 -26.06 36.04 -70.70
CA ASP A 404 -26.84 37.25 -70.97
C ASP A 404 -28.35 37.01 -71.16
N GLU A 405 -28.75 35.84 -71.67
CA GLU A 405 -30.16 35.51 -71.90
C GLU A 405 -30.92 35.03 -70.66
N LEU A 406 -30.21 34.62 -69.60
CA LEU A 406 -30.76 34.13 -68.33
C LEU A 406 -30.51 35.10 -67.16
N ASP A 407 -29.75 36.16 -67.39
CA ASP A 407 -29.37 37.12 -66.36
C ASP A 407 -30.46 38.20 -66.16
N GLN A 408 -31.06 38.21 -64.95
CA GLN A 408 -32.04 39.21 -64.53
C GLN A 408 -31.40 40.45 -63.89
N CYS A 409 -30.10 40.39 -63.62
CA CYS A 409 -29.29 41.42 -62.99
C CYS A 409 -28.07 41.77 -63.87
N PRO A 410 -28.26 42.33 -65.09
CA PRO A 410 -27.24 42.46 -66.16
C PRO A 410 -26.12 43.48 -65.92
N ASN A 411 -25.90 43.89 -64.67
CA ASN A 411 -24.79 44.74 -64.24
C ASN A 411 -24.34 44.36 -62.83
N THR A 412 -24.19 43.07 -62.56
CA THR A 412 -23.72 42.62 -61.25
C THR A 412 -22.30 43.14 -61.05
N PRO A 413 -22.00 43.80 -59.91
CA PRO A 413 -20.65 44.27 -59.63
C PRO A 413 -19.63 43.14 -59.68
N LEU A 414 -18.59 43.34 -60.49
CA LEU A 414 -17.53 42.36 -60.74
C LEU A 414 -16.93 41.82 -59.44
N GLY A 415 -17.07 40.51 -59.21
CA GLY A 415 -16.53 39.80 -58.06
C GLY A 415 -17.52 39.52 -56.92
N GLU A 416 -18.78 39.96 -57.02
CA GLU A 416 -19.84 39.46 -56.14
C GLU A 416 -20.32 38.08 -56.60
N SER A 417 -20.69 37.22 -55.65
CA SER A 417 -21.28 35.91 -55.96
C SER A 417 -22.78 36.08 -56.23
N VAL A 418 -23.22 35.51 -57.34
CA VAL A 418 -24.60 35.64 -57.82
C VAL A 418 -25.36 34.32 -57.71
N ASP A 419 -26.67 34.41 -57.63
CA ASP A 419 -27.54 33.25 -57.73
C ASP A 419 -27.81 32.85 -59.19
N THR A 420 -28.64 31.83 -59.37
CA THR A 420 -29.02 31.31 -60.70
C THR A 420 -29.74 32.30 -61.62
N GLN A 421 -30.10 33.50 -61.14
CA GLN A 421 -30.73 34.56 -61.92
C GLN A 421 -29.79 35.76 -62.12
N GLY A 422 -28.51 35.63 -61.77
CA GLY A 422 -27.49 36.67 -61.90
C GLY A 422 -27.50 37.70 -60.78
N CYS A 423 -28.29 37.53 -59.72
CA CYS A 423 -28.43 38.56 -58.67
C CYS A 423 -27.60 38.24 -57.42
N SER A 424 -26.87 39.23 -56.91
CA SER A 424 -26.09 39.08 -55.68
C SER A 424 -26.92 39.36 -54.42
N ALA A 425 -26.46 38.88 -53.27
CA ALA A 425 -27.14 39.08 -51.98
C ALA A 425 -27.33 40.57 -51.61
N SER A 426 -26.52 41.48 -52.16
CA SER A 426 -26.63 42.92 -51.91
C SER A 426 -27.84 43.58 -52.60
N GLN A 427 -28.52 42.83 -53.48
CA GLN A 427 -29.63 43.27 -54.30
C GLN A 427 -30.98 42.64 -53.91
N LYS A 428 -31.01 41.68 -52.97
CA LYS A 428 -32.22 40.94 -52.56
C LYS A 428 -32.90 41.50 -51.31
N ASP A 429 -34.23 41.36 -51.28
CA ASP A 429 -35.16 41.70 -50.21
C ASP A 429 -36.31 40.67 -50.29
N THR A 430 -36.15 39.57 -49.54
CA THR A 430 -36.87 38.30 -49.73
C THR A 430 -38.30 38.38 -49.22
N ASP A 431 -38.56 39.10 -48.13
CA ASP A 431 -39.91 39.26 -47.55
C ASP A 431 -40.56 40.62 -47.89
N ASN A 432 -39.84 41.52 -48.57
CA ASN A 432 -40.28 42.83 -49.01
C ASN A 432 -40.80 43.70 -47.87
N ASP A 433 -40.19 43.59 -46.69
CA ASP A 433 -40.48 44.46 -45.55
C ASP A 433 -39.78 45.83 -45.64
N GLY A 434 -38.88 45.99 -46.62
CA GLY A 434 -38.13 47.20 -46.91
C GLY A 434 -36.70 47.22 -46.35
N VAL A 435 -36.28 46.15 -45.68
CA VAL A 435 -34.90 45.91 -45.25
C VAL A 435 -34.31 44.79 -46.11
N LYS A 436 -33.24 45.11 -46.84
CA LYS A 436 -32.57 44.12 -47.69
C LYS A 436 -32.04 42.95 -46.85
N ASP A 437 -32.05 41.74 -47.41
CA ASP A 437 -31.67 40.49 -46.74
C ASP A 437 -30.33 40.58 -46.00
N ASN A 438 -29.35 41.31 -46.55
CA ASN A 438 -28.04 41.46 -45.94
C ASN A 438 -27.99 42.36 -44.69
N LYS A 439 -29.11 43.00 -44.34
CA LYS A 439 -29.29 43.88 -43.18
C LYS A 439 -30.55 43.54 -42.39
N ASP A 440 -31.27 42.50 -42.81
CA ASP A 440 -32.49 42.05 -42.17
C ASP A 440 -32.17 40.92 -41.19
N ILE A 441 -32.47 41.15 -39.92
CA ILE A 441 -32.28 40.19 -38.82
C ILE A 441 -33.52 39.31 -38.65
N CYS A 442 -34.67 39.74 -39.16
CA CYS A 442 -35.96 39.06 -39.01
C CYS A 442 -36.55 38.62 -40.36
N PRO A 443 -35.92 37.64 -41.04
CA PRO A 443 -36.37 37.17 -42.34
C PRO A 443 -37.78 36.55 -42.26
N GLY A 444 -38.67 36.98 -43.13
CA GLY A 444 -40.05 36.48 -43.23
C GLY A 444 -41.07 37.32 -42.46
N THR A 445 -40.77 38.59 -42.20
CA THR A 445 -41.70 39.51 -41.54
C THR A 445 -42.94 39.71 -42.40
N PRO A 446 -44.16 39.53 -41.85
CA PRO A 446 -45.38 39.57 -42.65
C PRO A 446 -45.56 40.89 -43.42
N SER A 447 -45.67 40.81 -44.74
CA SER A 447 -45.76 41.99 -45.61
C SER A 447 -46.88 42.97 -45.18
N GLY A 448 -46.48 44.23 -44.96
CA GLY A 448 -47.39 45.33 -44.59
C GLY A 448 -47.41 45.70 -43.10
N VAL A 449 -46.68 44.98 -42.24
CA VAL A 449 -46.45 45.41 -40.85
C VAL A 449 -45.29 46.42 -40.79
N THR A 450 -45.32 47.33 -39.82
CA THR A 450 -44.22 48.28 -39.62
C THR A 450 -43.08 47.61 -38.85
N VAL A 451 -41.90 47.58 -39.47
CA VAL A 451 -40.69 46.97 -38.90
C VAL A 451 -39.71 48.01 -38.35
N ASN A 452 -38.85 47.61 -37.42
CA ASN A 452 -37.75 48.45 -36.94
C ASN A 452 -36.59 48.47 -37.95
N SER A 453 -35.48 49.15 -37.64
CA SER A 453 -34.34 49.28 -38.55
C SER A 453 -33.56 47.98 -38.81
N GLN A 454 -33.96 46.87 -38.19
CA GLN A 454 -33.38 45.52 -38.33
C GLN A 454 -34.38 44.53 -38.97
N GLY A 455 -35.53 44.99 -39.47
CA GLY A 455 -36.55 44.16 -40.13
C GLY A 455 -37.55 43.48 -39.18
N CYS A 456 -37.44 43.67 -37.85
CA CYS A 456 -38.32 42.98 -36.89
C CYS A 456 -39.61 43.77 -36.59
N SER A 457 -40.77 43.09 -36.58
CA SER A 457 -42.02 43.60 -36.01
C SER A 457 -42.10 43.38 -34.49
N SER A 458 -43.03 44.04 -33.81
CA SER A 458 -43.17 43.93 -32.34
C SER A 458 -43.48 42.52 -31.85
N SER A 459 -44.10 41.67 -32.67
CA SER A 459 -44.43 40.27 -32.33
C SER A 459 -43.30 39.28 -32.63
N GLN A 460 -42.12 39.77 -33.03
CA GLN A 460 -40.92 38.97 -33.31
C GLN A 460 -39.76 39.36 -32.38
N ILE A 461 -40.05 40.12 -31.31
CA ILE A 461 -39.05 40.56 -30.33
C ILE A 461 -39.08 39.57 -29.17
N ASP A 462 -37.89 39.05 -28.87
CA ASP A 462 -37.57 38.17 -27.74
C ASP A 462 -36.42 38.88 -26.99
N SER A 463 -36.74 39.52 -25.87
CA SER A 463 -35.86 40.47 -25.17
C SER A 463 -34.73 39.78 -24.39
N ASP A 464 -34.94 38.56 -23.90
CA ASP A 464 -33.94 37.78 -23.16
C ASP A 464 -33.36 36.59 -23.95
N ASN A 465 -33.81 36.42 -25.20
CA ASN A 465 -33.37 35.41 -26.18
C ASN A 465 -33.54 33.98 -25.65
N ASP A 466 -34.63 33.69 -24.97
CA ASP A 466 -34.96 32.36 -24.46
C ASP A 466 -35.75 31.50 -25.46
N GLY A 467 -36.19 32.10 -26.58
CA GLY A 467 -36.96 31.47 -27.64
C GLY A 467 -38.47 31.68 -27.55
N VAL A 468 -38.97 32.45 -26.58
CA VAL A 468 -40.37 32.86 -26.45
C VAL A 468 -40.44 34.39 -26.65
N ASN A 469 -41.32 34.84 -27.54
CA ASN A 469 -41.45 36.28 -27.80
C ASN A 469 -42.07 36.98 -26.58
N ASP A 470 -41.71 38.25 -26.38
CA ASP A 470 -42.14 39.08 -25.23
C ASP A 470 -43.66 39.08 -24.98
N ASP A 471 -44.48 38.89 -26.02
CA ASP A 471 -45.95 38.89 -25.92
C ASP A 471 -46.52 37.60 -25.29
N ASP A 472 -45.76 36.50 -25.32
CA ASP A 472 -46.14 35.18 -24.79
C ASP A 472 -45.27 34.77 -23.57
N ASP A 473 -44.23 35.55 -23.23
CA ASP A 473 -43.28 35.28 -22.15
C ASP A 473 -43.74 35.83 -20.78
N LEU A 474 -43.93 34.94 -19.80
CA LEU A 474 -44.27 35.25 -18.41
C LEU A 474 -43.04 35.48 -17.51
N CYS A 475 -41.84 35.11 -17.98
CA CYS A 475 -40.57 35.11 -17.28
C CYS A 475 -39.52 35.92 -18.05
N SER A 476 -39.77 37.24 -18.17
CA SER A 476 -38.98 38.22 -18.93
C SER A 476 -37.51 38.46 -18.53
N ASP A 477 -36.95 37.59 -17.70
CA ASP A 477 -35.56 37.64 -17.23
C ASP A 477 -34.91 36.25 -17.21
N THR A 478 -35.37 35.35 -18.07
CA THR A 478 -34.79 34.02 -18.20
C THR A 478 -33.36 34.13 -18.73
N VAL A 479 -32.46 33.36 -18.12
CA VAL A 479 -31.05 33.40 -18.51
C VAL A 479 -30.92 32.78 -19.90
N THR A 480 -30.42 33.57 -20.86
CA THR A 480 -30.20 33.15 -22.25
C THR A 480 -29.54 31.77 -22.34
N GLY A 481 -30.23 30.82 -22.98
CA GLY A 481 -29.77 29.43 -23.17
C GLY A 481 -30.34 28.40 -22.19
N GLU A 482 -31.14 28.80 -21.19
CA GLU A 482 -31.96 27.86 -20.42
C GLU A 482 -33.11 27.32 -21.29
N ILE A 483 -33.51 26.05 -21.07
CA ILE A 483 -34.67 25.46 -21.76
C ILE A 483 -35.93 25.95 -21.04
N VAL A 484 -36.79 26.65 -21.77
CA VAL A 484 -38.03 27.23 -21.26
C VAL A 484 -39.25 26.47 -21.75
N ASP A 485 -40.37 26.59 -21.03
CA ASP A 485 -41.65 26.08 -21.50
C ASP A 485 -42.37 27.09 -22.41
N ALA A 486 -43.63 26.81 -22.73
CA ALA A 486 -44.43 27.68 -23.58
C ALA A 486 -44.74 29.06 -22.98
N ASP A 487 -44.46 29.25 -21.68
CA ASP A 487 -44.67 30.49 -20.96
C ASP A 487 -43.34 31.25 -20.74
N GLY A 488 -42.23 30.85 -21.37
CA GLY A 488 -40.91 31.48 -21.22
C GLY A 488 -40.21 31.18 -19.89
N CYS A 489 -40.74 30.26 -19.07
CA CYS A 489 -40.21 29.99 -17.74
C CYS A 489 -39.35 28.71 -17.71
N SER A 490 -38.11 28.84 -17.22
CA SER A 490 -37.22 27.70 -16.98
C SER A 490 -37.62 26.90 -15.74
N ASP A 491 -37.19 25.63 -15.68
CA ASP A 491 -37.45 24.77 -14.51
C ASP A 491 -36.92 25.37 -13.20
N ARG A 492 -35.83 26.14 -13.28
CA ARG A 492 -35.25 26.86 -12.14
C ARG A 492 -36.17 27.93 -11.57
N GLN A 493 -36.90 28.65 -12.41
CA GLN A 493 -37.84 29.69 -11.96
C GLN A 493 -39.11 29.07 -11.34
N LYS A 494 -39.41 27.80 -11.64
CA LYS A 494 -40.57 27.05 -11.14
C LYS A 494 -40.34 26.41 -9.78
N ASP A 495 -39.13 25.92 -9.50
CA ASP A 495 -38.84 25.24 -8.25
C ASP A 495 -38.40 26.19 -7.12
N LYS A 496 -39.24 26.26 -6.08
CA LYS A 496 -39.03 27.10 -4.89
C LYS A 496 -39.09 26.29 -3.59
N SER A 497 -39.17 24.96 -3.70
CA SER A 497 -39.27 24.05 -2.56
C SER A 497 -37.88 23.68 -2.08
N PRO A 498 -37.59 23.78 -0.77
CA PRO A 498 -36.37 23.18 -0.23
C PRO A 498 -36.45 21.65 -0.15
N PRO A 499 -35.32 20.95 -0.38
CA PRO A 499 -35.24 19.50 -0.21
C PRO A 499 -35.50 19.03 1.22
N VAL A 500 -36.22 17.91 1.35
CA VAL A 500 -36.63 17.33 2.62
C VAL A 500 -36.03 15.94 2.82
N VAL A 501 -35.43 15.72 3.99
CA VAL A 501 -34.97 14.39 4.42
C VAL A 501 -36.16 13.48 4.70
N THR A 502 -36.29 12.41 3.93
CA THR A 502 -37.39 11.43 4.00
C THR A 502 -37.09 10.24 4.91
N GLY A 503 -35.82 9.93 5.13
CA GLY A 503 -35.38 8.86 6.05
C GLY A 503 -33.88 8.82 6.23
N PHE A 504 -33.41 8.17 7.31
CA PHE A 504 -31.99 7.92 7.54
C PHE A 504 -31.76 6.67 8.41
N THR A 505 -30.56 6.11 8.33
CA THR A 505 -30.07 5.00 9.15
C THR A 505 -28.63 5.27 9.59
N ILE A 506 -28.28 4.82 10.81
CA ILE A 506 -26.92 4.92 11.35
C ILE A 506 -26.26 3.55 11.23
N THR A 507 -25.04 3.51 10.70
CA THR A 507 -24.23 2.30 10.53
C THR A 507 -22.78 2.55 10.97
N ASN A 508 -21.98 1.49 11.08
CA ASN A 508 -20.54 1.56 11.35
C ASN A 508 -20.17 2.43 12.57
N VAL A 509 -20.91 2.31 13.67
CA VAL A 509 -20.57 3.02 14.91
C VAL A 509 -19.30 2.41 15.49
N THR A 510 -18.22 3.19 15.53
CA THR A 510 -16.94 2.85 16.17
C THR A 510 -16.72 3.74 17.39
N ALA A 511 -15.57 3.58 18.06
CA ALA A 511 -15.19 4.49 19.14
C ALA A 511 -14.96 5.93 18.66
N THR A 512 -14.62 6.11 17.38
CA THR A 512 -14.19 7.40 16.82
C THR A 512 -15.02 7.87 15.63
N SER A 513 -16.05 7.14 15.22
CA SER A 513 -16.85 7.47 14.04
C SER A 513 -18.23 6.82 14.00
N PHE A 514 -19.10 7.30 13.12
CA PHE A 514 -20.27 6.57 12.65
C PHE A 514 -20.69 7.08 11.26
N SER A 515 -21.33 6.23 10.46
CA SER A 515 -21.87 6.60 9.16
C SER A 515 -23.36 6.89 9.25
N VAL A 516 -23.80 7.92 8.56
CA VAL A 516 -25.21 8.25 8.34
C VAL A 516 -25.51 8.00 6.87
N ASP A 517 -26.56 7.22 6.61
CA ASP A 517 -27.12 6.99 5.28
C ASP A 517 -28.51 7.61 5.26
N TRP A 518 -28.78 8.56 4.37
CA TRP A 518 -30.05 9.29 4.33
C TRP A 518 -30.59 9.46 2.92
N SER A 519 -31.90 9.64 2.83
CA SER A 519 -32.64 9.82 1.58
C SER A 519 -33.43 11.14 1.59
N LEU A 520 -33.65 11.66 0.39
CA LEU A 520 -34.34 12.93 0.13
C LEU A 520 -35.58 12.70 -0.74
N ASP A 521 -36.51 13.65 -0.74
CA ASP A 521 -37.67 13.66 -1.65
C ASP A 521 -37.32 14.12 -3.07
N GLU A 522 -36.15 14.73 -3.24
CA GLU A 522 -35.59 15.17 -4.52
C GLU A 522 -34.05 15.06 -4.57
N VAL A 523 -33.46 15.31 -5.74
CA VAL A 523 -31.99 15.26 -5.90
C VAL A 523 -31.35 16.54 -5.35
N SER A 524 -30.39 16.39 -4.43
CA SER A 524 -29.75 17.54 -3.78
C SER A 524 -28.30 17.21 -3.44
N LYS A 525 -27.51 18.24 -3.14
CA LYS A 525 -26.26 18.08 -2.39
C LYS A 525 -26.55 18.23 -0.91
N GLY A 526 -25.65 17.72 -0.06
CA GLY A 526 -25.81 17.86 1.38
C GLY A 526 -24.57 17.57 2.18
N TYR A 527 -24.63 17.96 3.45
CA TYR A 527 -23.61 17.67 4.46
C TYR A 527 -24.24 17.58 5.85
N ILE A 528 -23.50 17.02 6.79
CA ILE A 528 -23.95 16.85 8.18
C ILE A 528 -23.18 17.81 9.08
N GLN A 529 -23.90 18.53 9.93
CA GLN A 529 -23.33 19.30 11.03
C GLN A 529 -23.45 18.51 12.34
N PHE A 530 -22.42 18.54 13.18
CA PHE A 530 -22.38 17.78 14.44
C PHE A 530 -21.66 18.50 15.58
N GLY A 531 -21.95 18.09 16.81
CA GLY A 531 -21.30 18.58 18.03
C GLY A 531 -21.71 17.81 19.29
N THR A 532 -21.09 18.09 20.43
CA THR A 532 -21.32 17.36 21.69
C THR A 532 -22.42 17.97 22.57
N SER A 533 -23.06 19.05 22.11
CA SER A 533 -24.13 19.75 22.82
C SER A 533 -25.30 20.03 21.90
N SER A 534 -26.52 19.83 22.40
CA SER A 534 -27.75 20.09 21.65
C SER A 534 -27.78 21.54 21.14
N GLY A 535 -28.01 21.72 19.84
CA GLY A 535 -28.06 23.02 19.17
C GLY A 535 -26.70 23.67 18.89
N VAL A 536 -25.58 23.04 19.27
CA VAL A 536 -24.23 23.54 19.05
C VAL A 536 -23.48 22.59 18.12
N TYR A 537 -23.25 23.03 16.89
CA TYR A 537 -22.57 22.24 15.87
C TYR A 537 -21.24 22.91 15.53
N ILE A 538 -20.15 22.26 15.94
CA ILE A 538 -18.78 22.78 15.82
C ILE A 538 -18.01 22.11 14.67
N GLY A 539 -18.50 20.97 14.18
CA GLY A 539 -17.93 20.24 13.06
C GLY A 539 -18.97 20.00 11.96
N SER A 540 -18.47 19.74 10.75
CA SER A 540 -19.29 19.26 9.65
C SER A 540 -18.52 18.27 8.79
N THR A 541 -19.25 17.38 8.11
CA THR A 541 -18.70 16.61 7.00
C THR A 541 -18.46 17.51 5.79
N THR A 542 -17.71 17.02 4.81
CA THR A 542 -17.52 17.70 3.53
C THR A 542 -18.83 17.71 2.75
N ILE A 543 -19.08 18.82 2.04
CA ILE A 543 -20.23 18.90 1.14
C ILE A 543 -20.01 17.97 -0.04
N GLU A 544 -20.96 17.07 -0.26
CA GLU A 544 -20.95 16.22 -1.44
C GLU A 544 -21.49 17.03 -2.63
N ASN A 545 -20.66 17.28 -3.64
CA ASN A 545 -21.04 18.16 -4.76
C ASN A 545 -21.96 17.48 -5.80
N ASN A 546 -22.28 16.20 -5.63
CA ASN A 546 -23.16 15.46 -6.52
C ASN A 546 -24.63 15.62 -6.08
N TYR A 547 -25.52 15.85 -7.04
CA TYR A 547 -26.95 15.90 -6.83
C TYR A 547 -27.55 14.50 -6.78
N LEU A 548 -27.81 14.00 -5.57
CA LEU A 548 -28.30 12.63 -5.32
C LEU A 548 -29.58 12.67 -4.48
N ASN A 549 -30.40 11.62 -4.58
CA ASN A 549 -31.55 11.43 -3.70
C ASN A 549 -31.23 10.56 -2.47
N ARG A 550 -30.00 10.06 -2.37
CA ARG A 550 -29.48 9.28 -1.24
C ARG A 550 -28.00 9.57 -1.07
N HIS A 551 -27.57 9.75 0.17
CA HIS A 551 -26.20 10.08 0.54
C HIS A 551 -25.73 9.18 1.68
N VAL A 552 -24.42 8.92 1.72
CA VAL A 552 -23.77 8.27 2.85
C VAL A 552 -22.55 9.09 3.22
N GLN A 553 -22.50 9.59 4.45
CA GLN A 553 -21.33 10.31 4.97
C GLN A 553 -20.99 9.82 6.36
N THR A 554 -19.69 9.75 6.62
CA THR A 554 -19.15 9.37 7.92
C THR A 554 -18.83 10.61 8.73
N ILE A 555 -19.31 10.63 9.97
CA ILE A 555 -18.96 11.61 10.99
C ILE A 555 -17.87 10.97 11.84
N GLY A 556 -16.67 11.55 11.87
CA GLY A 556 -15.53 10.99 12.60
C GLY A 556 -14.51 10.25 11.73
N GLY A 557 -13.67 9.44 12.38
CA GLY A 557 -12.65 8.61 11.73
C GLY A 557 -11.30 9.31 11.57
N THR A 558 -10.49 8.85 10.62
CA THR A 558 -9.18 9.43 10.28
C THR A 558 -9.35 10.74 9.50
N ASN A 559 -9.04 11.87 10.15
CA ASN A 559 -8.92 13.24 9.59
C ASN A 559 -10.20 13.79 8.90
N PRO A 560 -10.81 14.93 9.33
CA PRO A 560 -10.22 15.98 10.16
C PRO A 560 -10.58 15.94 11.65
N PHE A 561 -11.50 15.09 12.09
CA PHE A 561 -11.96 15.08 13.50
C PHE A 561 -12.39 13.68 13.96
N PRO A 562 -11.49 12.83 14.50
CA PRO A 562 -11.92 11.64 15.20
C PRO A 562 -12.86 12.02 16.35
N LEU A 563 -13.97 11.31 16.49
CA LEU A 563 -14.90 11.52 17.59
C LEU A 563 -14.32 10.93 18.87
N ASN A 564 -14.75 11.46 20.02
CA ASN A 564 -14.36 10.92 21.31
C ASN A 564 -15.10 9.59 21.56
N PRO A 565 -14.42 8.57 22.07
CA PRO A 565 -15.06 7.34 22.56
C PRO A 565 -16.11 7.60 23.64
N GLY A 566 -17.13 6.74 23.70
CA GLY A 566 -18.23 6.79 24.68
C GLY A 566 -19.06 8.08 24.68
N THR A 567 -18.92 8.94 23.65
CA THR A 567 -19.43 10.31 23.67
C THR A 567 -20.69 10.44 22.83
N THR A 568 -21.68 11.18 23.35
CA THR A 568 -22.92 11.46 22.63
C THR A 568 -22.78 12.71 21.77
N TYR A 569 -23.04 12.55 20.47
CA TYR A 569 -23.04 13.60 19.46
C TYR A 569 -24.46 13.94 19.00
N TYR A 570 -24.71 15.23 18.83
CA TYR A 570 -25.91 15.82 18.26
C TYR A 570 -25.60 16.26 16.84
N TRP A 571 -26.44 15.88 15.87
CA TRP A 571 -26.17 16.15 14.47
C TRP A 571 -27.44 16.45 13.66
N ARG A 572 -27.29 17.10 12.52
CA ARG A 572 -28.38 17.42 11.58
C ARG A 572 -27.87 17.52 10.15
N ILE A 573 -28.75 17.30 9.19
CA ILE A 573 -28.42 17.28 7.76
C ILE A 573 -28.82 18.62 7.14
N TYR A 574 -27.92 19.21 6.37
CA TYR A 574 -28.16 20.36 5.52
C TYR A 574 -28.21 19.92 4.06
N THR A 575 -29.15 20.47 3.31
CA THR A 575 -29.39 20.11 1.90
C THR A 575 -29.53 21.35 1.04
N GLU A 576 -29.15 21.23 -0.24
CA GLU A 576 -29.35 22.27 -1.26
C GLU A 576 -29.60 21.61 -2.61
N ASP A 577 -30.67 21.99 -3.31
CA ASP A 577 -30.97 21.48 -4.65
C ASP A 577 -30.12 22.16 -5.74
N GLN A 578 -30.38 21.80 -7.00
CA GLN A 578 -29.69 22.36 -8.16
C GLN A 578 -30.09 23.80 -8.47
N TYR A 579 -31.14 24.31 -7.82
CA TYR A 579 -31.72 25.63 -8.04
C TYR A 579 -31.39 26.63 -6.91
N GLY A 580 -30.79 26.14 -5.82
CA GLY A 580 -30.34 26.91 -4.66
C GLY A 580 -31.32 26.93 -3.47
N ASN A 581 -32.39 26.14 -3.49
CA ASN A 581 -33.27 26.01 -2.33
C ASN A 581 -32.60 25.16 -1.25
N THR A 582 -32.60 25.63 0.01
CA THR A 582 -31.84 25.00 1.10
C THR A 582 -32.73 24.45 2.21
N GLY A 583 -32.51 23.18 2.58
CA GLY A 583 -33.26 22.45 3.60
C GLY A 583 -32.40 22.09 4.81
N ILE A 584 -33.06 21.83 5.95
CA ILE A 584 -32.38 21.36 7.16
C ILE A 584 -33.23 20.36 7.94
N SER A 585 -32.63 19.24 8.34
CA SER A 585 -33.33 18.21 9.12
C SER A 585 -33.52 18.61 10.59
N SER A 586 -34.38 17.87 11.29
CA SER A 586 -34.40 17.87 12.75
C SER A 586 -33.10 17.28 13.32
N GLN A 587 -32.74 17.70 14.53
CA GLN A 587 -31.56 17.21 15.24
C GLN A 587 -31.72 15.75 15.65
N GLN A 588 -30.67 14.97 15.44
CA GLN A 588 -30.52 13.57 15.82
C GLN A 588 -29.41 13.41 16.85
N ILE A 589 -29.33 12.23 17.46
CA ILE A 589 -28.29 11.88 18.44
C ILE A 589 -27.69 10.51 18.14
N THR A 590 -26.40 10.37 18.40
CA THR A 590 -25.66 9.09 18.30
C THR A 590 -24.55 9.07 19.33
N THR A 591 -24.34 7.93 19.97
CA THR A 591 -23.25 7.72 20.94
C THR A 591 -22.23 6.77 20.33
N THR A 592 -20.96 7.19 20.28
CA THR A 592 -19.84 6.35 19.84
C THR A 592 -19.59 5.19 20.82
N LEU A 593 -18.89 4.16 20.37
CA LEU A 593 -18.48 3.05 21.25
C LEU A 593 -17.41 3.52 22.24
N GLU A 594 -17.25 2.79 23.35
CA GLU A 594 -16.09 2.95 24.23
C GLU A 594 -14.82 2.46 23.52
N GLU A 595 -13.66 3.03 23.86
CA GLU A 595 -12.38 2.60 23.33
C GLU A 595 -11.92 1.32 24.03
N ILE A 596 -11.49 0.33 23.25
CA ILE A 596 -10.90 -0.89 23.78
C ILE A 596 -9.40 -0.63 23.88
N SER A 597 -8.93 -0.30 25.08
CA SER A 597 -7.50 -0.17 25.37
C SER A 597 -6.85 -1.56 25.25
N ARG A 598 -5.76 -1.65 24.47
CA ARG A 598 -4.97 -2.86 24.28
C ARG A 598 -3.55 -2.65 24.79
N THR A 599 -2.97 -3.69 25.36
CA THR A 599 -1.58 -3.78 25.80
C THR A 599 -0.83 -4.62 24.81
N SER A 600 0.29 -4.11 24.30
CA SER A 600 1.17 -4.85 23.37
C SER A 600 1.87 -5.99 24.10
N VAL A 601 1.81 -7.18 23.51
CA VAL A 601 2.42 -8.43 24.00
C VAL A 601 3.06 -9.14 22.80
N PRO A 602 4.24 -8.69 22.32
CA PRO A 602 4.83 -9.13 21.06
C PRO A 602 5.43 -10.54 21.07
N ASP A 603 5.60 -11.16 22.24
CA ASP A 603 6.09 -12.54 22.36
C ASP A 603 4.92 -13.52 22.32
N ASP A 604 4.84 -14.31 21.24
CA ASP A 604 3.78 -15.31 21.04
C ASP A 604 3.63 -16.27 22.22
N ALA A 605 4.73 -16.63 22.89
CA ALA A 605 4.67 -17.55 24.04
C ALA A 605 4.09 -16.83 25.27
N PHE A 606 4.36 -15.54 25.46
CA PHE A 606 3.72 -14.74 26.51
C PHE A 606 2.23 -14.57 26.23
N GLU A 607 1.84 -14.16 25.03
CA GLU A 607 0.43 -14.00 24.66
C GLU A 607 -0.33 -15.34 24.76
N GLN A 608 0.28 -16.45 24.32
CA GLN A 608 -0.32 -17.78 24.48
C GLN A 608 -0.55 -18.17 25.95
N ASN A 609 0.35 -17.78 26.88
CA ASN A 609 0.10 -17.98 28.31
C ASN A 609 -1.14 -17.19 28.78
N LEU A 610 -1.36 -15.97 28.26
CA LEU A 610 -2.53 -15.15 28.59
C LEU A 610 -3.82 -15.76 28.01
N ILE A 611 -3.78 -16.31 26.79
CA ILE A 611 -4.89 -17.06 26.18
C ILE A 611 -5.24 -18.29 27.03
N ASP A 612 -4.23 -19.09 27.41
CA ASP A 612 -4.42 -20.29 28.22
C ASP A 612 -5.02 -19.99 29.61
N MET A 613 -4.72 -18.81 30.15
CA MET A 613 -5.28 -18.29 31.40
C MET A 613 -6.66 -17.62 31.23
N GLY A 614 -7.12 -17.41 30.00
CA GLY A 614 -8.42 -16.79 29.68
C GLY A 614 -8.43 -15.26 29.83
N TYR A 615 -7.26 -14.61 29.73
CA TYR A 615 -7.15 -13.16 29.67
C TYR A 615 -7.18 -12.61 28.25
N ASP A 616 -6.94 -13.48 27.27
CA ASP A 616 -6.98 -13.18 25.84
C ASP A 616 -7.69 -14.31 25.07
N ASP A 617 -8.10 -14.01 23.83
CA ASP A 617 -8.91 -14.89 22.99
C ASP A 617 -8.20 -15.31 21.69
N VAL A 618 -7.22 -14.53 21.23
CA VAL A 618 -6.50 -14.72 19.95
C VAL A 618 -5.03 -14.39 20.10
N LEU A 619 -4.19 -14.97 19.23
CA LEU A 619 -2.77 -14.62 19.13
C LEU A 619 -2.64 -13.49 18.10
N ASP A 620 -2.64 -12.24 18.55
CA ASP A 620 -2.55 -11.06 17.68
C ASP A 620 -1.62 -9.96 18.20
N ASN A 621 -0.67 -10.30 19.08
CA ASN A 621 0.28 -9.43 19.77
C ASN A 621 -0.34 -8.42 20.74
N PHE A 622 -1.59 -8.60 21.15
CA PHE A 622 -2.29 -7.60 21.95
C PHE A 622 -3.37 -8.19 22.87
N VAL A 623 -3.20 -8.01 24.17
CA VAL A 623 -4.26 -8.29 25.15
C VAL A 623 -5.11 -7.07 25.44
N ASN A 624 -6.43 -7.24 25.65
CA ASN A 624 -7.28 -6.15 26.14
C ASN A 624 -6.84 -5.72 27.55
N THR A 625 -6.42 -4.47 27.72
CA THR A 625 -5.89 -3.95 28.99
C THR A 625 -6.89 -4.11 30.13
N ALA A 626 -8.19 -4.01 29.85
CA ALA A 626 -9.24 -4.20 30.87
C ALA A 626 -9.29 -5.63 31.44
N ASN A 627 -8.83 -6.63 30.68
CA ASN A 627 -8.76 -8.03 31.14
C ASN A 627 -7.60 -8.26 32.12
N ILE A 628 -6.50 -7.50 31.96
CA ILE A 628 -5.27 -7.68 32.76
C ILE A 628 -5.14 -6.69 33.93
N ASP A 629 -5.80 -5.53 33.88
CA ASP A 629 -5.68 -4.44 34.89
C ASP A 629 -6.07 -4.87 36.32
N LYS A 630 -6.85 -5.95 36.46
CA LYS A 630 -7.29 -6.50 37.76
C LYS A 630 -6.55 -7.76 38.20
N VAL A 631 -5.58 -8.23 37.41
CA VAL A 631 -4.85 -9.46 37.69
C VAL A 631 -3.85 -9.20 38.82
N THR A 632 -4.02 -9.92 39.94
CA THR A 632 -3.16 -9.76 41.12
C THR A 632 -2.10 -10.86 41.22
N SER A 633 -2.24 -11.95 40.48
CA SER A 633 -1.29 -13.06 40.48
C SER A 633 -1.12 -13.56 39.06
N LEU A 634 0.14 -13.65 38.60
CA LEU A 634 0.48 -14.07 37.26
C LEU A 634 1.59 -15.11 37.31
N GLN A 635 1.39 -16.20 36.57
CA GLN A 635 2.38 -17.26 36.42
C GLN A 635 2.67 -17.47 34.94
N LEU A 636 3.93 -17.23 34.54
CA LEU A 636 4.35 -17.26 33.14
C LEU A 636 5.40 -18.36 32.90
N GLY A 637 5.24 -19.12 31.82
CA GLY A 637 6.24 -20.09 31.34
C GLY A 637 6.20 -21.48 31.98
N ASN A 638 5.15 -21.81 32.75
CA ASN A 638 4.98 -23.13 33.37
C ASN A 638 4.57 -24.23 32.37
N CYS A 639 4.61 -23.98 31.05
CA CYS A 639 4.10 -24.93 30.06
C CYS A 639 5.09 -26.03 29.62
N ALA A 640 6.26 -26.14 30.24
CA ALA A 640 7.30 -27.12 29.87
C ALA A 640 6.88 -28.61 29.94
N GLN A 641 5.69 -28.94 30.45
CA GLN A 641 5.16 -30.32 30.46
C GLN A 641 3.97 -30.57 29.52
N ILE A 642 3.39 -29.54 28.91
CA ILE A 642 2.14 -29.69 28.14
C ILE A 642 2.23 -29.04 26.75
N CYS A 643 2.96 -27.93 26.60
CA CYS A 643 3.19 -27.26 25.33
C CYS A 643 4.59 -27.62 24.84
N ASN A 644 4.71 -28.27 23.68
CA ASN A 644 5.99 -28.45 22.98
C ASN A 644 6.48 -27.12 22.35
N GLN A 645 6.37 -25.97 23.02
CA GLN A 645 6.62 -24.66 22.42
C GLN A 645 7.28 -23.67 23.40
N TYR A 646 8.39 -23.12 22.92
CA TYR A 646 9.09 -21.86 23.18
C TYR A 646 9.04 -21.24 24.59
N PHE A 647 10.23 -20.92 25.13
CA PHE A 647 10.38 -20.09 26.31
C PHE A 647 9.98 -18.65 25.98
N ILE A 648 9.36 -17.95 26.93
CA ILE A 648 9.11 -16.50 26.81
C ILE A 648 10.46 -15.79 26.80
N SER A 649 10.72 -15.07 25.73
CA SER A 649 11.97 -14.34 25.48
C SER A 649 11.83 -12.84 25.71
N ASP A 650 10.63 -12.30 25.47
CA ASP A 650 10.27 -10.90 25.72
C ASP A 650 9.04 -10.81 26.63
N TYR A 651 9.15 -9.99 27.68
CA TYR A 651 8.09 -9.73 28.68
C TYR A 651 7.47 -8.34 28.51
N THR A 652 7.64 -7.70 27.34
CA THR A 652 6.94 -6.46 26.97
C THR A 652 5.44 -6.63 27.17
N GLY A 653 4.81 -5.64 27.82
CA GLY A 653 3.40 -5.66 28.22
C GLY A 653 3.18 -6.00 29.70
N LEU A 654 4.16 -6.61 30.38
CA LEU A 654 4.06 -6.93 31.81
C LEU A 654 3.88 -5.68 32.70
N GLN A 655 4.34 -4.52 32.22
CA GLN A 655 4.24 -3.22 32.91
C GLN A 655 2.79 -2.78 33.11
N ASP A 656 1.87 -3.22 32.25
CA ASP A 656 0.45 -2.85 32.30
C ASP A 656 -0.36 -3.70 33.29
N PHE A 657 0.24 -4.72 33.90
CA PHE A 657 -0.35 -5.45 35.03
C PHE A 657 -0.23 -4.63 36.32
N ARG A 658 -0.96 -3.51 36.40
CA ARG A 658 -0.82 -2.50 37.48
C ARG A 658 -1.31 -2.99 38.85
N ALA A 659 -2.21 -3.97 38.89
CA ALA A 659 -2.69 -4.59 40.13
C ALA A 659 -1.85 -5.80 40.60
N LEU A 660 -0.77 -6.14 39.90
CA LEU A 660 -0.01 -7.36 40.15
C LEU A 660 0.67 -7.35 41.53
N GLU A 661 0.37 -8.35 42.35
CA GLU A 661 0.94 -8.56 43.68
C GLU A 661 1.87 -9.78 43.74
N GLU A 662 1.63 -10.82 42.92
CA GLU A 662 2.45 -12.03 42.86
C GLU A 662 2.83 -12.36 41.42
N LEU A 663 4.13 -12.52 41.16
CA LEU A 663 4.66 -12.89 39.85
C LEU A 663 5.55 -14.13 39.99
N SER A 664 5.28 -15.14 39.16
CA SER A 664 6.15 -16.31 39.02
C SER A 664 6.57 -16.46 37.57
N LEU A 665 7.88 -16.44 37.33
CA LEU A 665 8.49 -16.54 36.01
C LEU A 665 9.23 -17.87 35.87
N TYR A 666 9.03 -18.54 34.73
CA TYR A 666 9.70 -19.76 34.34
C TYR A 666 10.27 -19.56 32.92
N GLY A 667 11.58 -19.72 32.73
CA GLY A 667 12.17 -19.64 31.39
C GLY A 667 13.65 -19.28 31.35
N GLN A 668 14.31 -19.52 30.22
CA GLN A 668 15.74 -19.28 30.00
C GLN A 668 15.99 -17.82 29.56
N ASN A 669 17.03 -17.15 30.09
CA ASN A 669 17.43 -15.78 29.72
C ASN A 669 16.30 -14.73 29.79
N ILE A 670 16.05 -14.18 30.98
CA ILE A 670 14.99 -13.20 31.21
C ILE A 670 15.59 -11.79 31.29
N THR A 671 15.18 -10.92 30.37
CA THR A 671 15.27 -9.47 30.53
C THR A 671 13.94 -8.99 31.10
N LEU A 672 13.97 -8.39 32.30
CA LEU A 672 12.75 -8.05 33.03
C LEU A 672 12.69 -6.57 33.38
N ASN A 673 11.59 -5.93 32.99
CA ASN A 673 11.26 -4.58 33.45
C ASN A 673 9.99 -4.63 34.32
N LEU A 674 10.16 -4.40 35.63
CA LEU A 674 9.10 -4.39 36.64
C LEU A 674 8.79 -2.98 37.21
N SER A 675 9.29 -1.91 36.57
CA SER A 675 9.22 -0.55 37.14
C SER A 675 7.79 -0.07 37.42
N GLU A 676 6.83 -0.49 36.59
CA GLU A 676 5.41 -0.13 36.74
C GLU A 676 4.63 -1.07 37.68
N ASN A 677 5.20 -2.23 38.04
CA ASN A 677 4.56 -3.22 38.93
C ASN A 677 4.85 -2.91 40.42
N SER A 678 4.58 -1.67 40.85
CA SER A 678 4.90 -1.18 42.20
C SER A 678 4.14 -1.88 43.34
N ASN A 679 3.04 -2.57 43.03
CA ASN A 679 2.25 -3.36 43.98
C ASN A 679 2.82 -4.77 44.24
N LEU A 680 3.88 -5.17 43.54
CA LEU A 680 4.44 -6.51 43.61
C LEU A 680 4.97 -6.82 45.02
N LYS A 681 4.38 -7.83 45.67
CA LYS A 681 4.75 -8.32 47.01
C LYS A 681 5.57 -9.59 46.94
N LYS A 682 5.44 -10.38 45.88
CA LYS A 682 6.12 -11.67 45.76
C LYS A 682 6.64 -11.87 44.35
N LEU A 683 7.94 -12.15 44.26
CA LEU A 683 8.61 -12.49 43.01
C LEU A 683 9.27 -13.87 43.15
N ILE A 684 8.88 -14.78 42.27
CA ILE A 684 9.47 -16.12 42.14
C ILE A 684 10.09 -16.23 40.75
N VAL A 685 11.38 -16.56 40.70
CA VAL A 685 12.10 -16.77 39.43
C VAL A 685 12.64 -18.20 39.40
N VAL A 686 12.27 -18.94 38.36
CA VAL A 686 12.52 -20.37 38.22
C VAL A 686 13.16 -20.69 36.88
N TYR A 687 14.23 -21.48 36.87
CA TYR A 687 14.96 -21.92 35.66
C TYR A 687 15.48 -20.80 34.76
N SER A 688 15.93 -19.68 35.35
CA SER A 688 16.23 -18.46 34.59
C SER A 688 17.65 -17.98 34.72
N HIS A 689 18.20 -17.51 33.60
CA HIS A 689 19.38 -16.67 33.58
C HIS A 689 18.91 -15.21 33.58
N VAL A 690 19.17 -14.47 34.65
CA VAL A 690 18.79 -13.06 34.77
C VAL A 690 20.07 -12.25 34.83
N ASP A 691 20.35 -11.47 33.79
CA ASP A 691 21.59 -10.67 33.78
C ASP A 691 21.49 -9.51 34.78
N VAL A 692 20.46 -8.67 34.62
CA VAL A 692 20.16 -7.57 35.54
C VAL A 692 18.69 -7.64 35.96
N LEU A 693 18.46 -7.69 37.27
CA LEU A 693 17.14 -7.53 37.87
C LEU A 693 17.07 -6.19 38.61
N ASP A 694 16.30 -5.23 38.08
CA ASP A 694 16.06 -3.97 38.76
C ASP A 694 14.77 -4.01 39.59
N LEU A 695 14.90 -3.80 40.90
CA LEU A 695 13.78 -3.77 41.87
C LEU A 695 13.61 -2.40 42.52
N ASN A 696 14.16 -1.33 41.93
CA ASN A 696 14.14 0.02 42.49
C ASN A 696 12.73 0.54 42.83
N ASP A 697 11.73 0.17 42.03
CA ASP A 697 10.35 0.64 42.17
C ASP A 697 9.44 -0.38 42.89
N ASN A 698 9.90 -1.62 43.09
CA ASN A 698 9.14 -2.70 43.75
C ASN A 698 9.31 -2.66 45.28
N ILE A 699 9.11 -1.49 45.90
CA ILE A 699 9.30 -1.27 47.34
C ILE A 699 8.31 -2.04 48.23
N ALA A 700 7.22 -2.55 47.64
CA ALA A 700 6.22 -3.38 48.31
C ALA A 700 6.65 -4.85 48.48
N LEU A 701 7.77 -5.27 47.88
CA LEU A 701 8.21 -6.66 47.86
C LEU A 701 8.44 -7.19 49.27
N GLU A 702 7.79 -8.32 49.60
CA GLU A 702 7.85 -9.03 50.87
C GLU A 702 8.57 -10.38 50.77
N GLU A 703 8.51 -11.02 49.59
CA GLU A 703 9.15 -12.31 49.33
C GLU A 703 9.89 -12.30 47.99
N LEU A 704 11.14 -12.74 48.01
CA LEU A 704 11.97 -12.92 46.83
C LEU A 704 12.57 -14.33 46.83
N ARG A 705 12.24 -15.12 45.80
CA ARG A 705 12.62 -16.53 45.75
C ARG A 705 13.22 -16.89 44.40
N PHE A 706 14.33 -17.63 44.45
CA PHE A 706 15.05 -18.10 43.28
C PHE A 706 15.21 -19.62 43.34
N PHE A 707 14.73 -20.31 42.30
CA PHE A 707 14.74 -21.78 42.21
C PHE A 707 15.41 -22.25 40.91
N GLY A 708 16.29 -23.26 40.97
CA GLY A 708 16.85 -23.97 39.81
C GLY A 708 16.58 -25.48 39.82
N ASP A 709 17.13 -26.23 38.85
CA ASP A 709 16.86 -27.67 38.66
C ASP A 709 17.93 -28.61 39.25
N GLU A 710 17.71 -29.93 39.16
CA GLU A 710 18.60 -30.95 39.75
C GLU A 710 20.07 -30.85 39.27
N PRO A 711 21.04 -31.19 40.15
CA PRO A 711 22.46 -31.15 39.80
C PRO A 711 22.77 -32.02 38.57
N GLY A 712 23.34 -31.43 37.53
CA GLY A 712 23.85 -32.14 36.35
C GLY A 712 23.03 -32.00 35.06
N THR A 713 21.92 -31.26 35.06
CA THR A 713 21.12 -30.98 33.85
C THR A 713 21.54 -29.71 33.10
N GLY A 714 22.39 -28.87 33.68
CA GLY A 714 22.86 -27.62 33.06
C GLY A 714 21.90 -26.43 33.17
N SER A 715 20.79 -26.57 33.90
CA SER A 715 19.69 -25.58 33.96
C SER A 715 19.54 -24.94 35.36
N ASN A 716 20.60 -24.31 35.87
CA ASN A 716 20.54 -23.56 37.12
C ASN A 716 19.97 -22.15 36.89
N THR A 717 19.22 -21.63 37.86
CA THR A 717 18.92 -20.19 37.90
C THR A 717 20.19 -19.44 38.26
N SER A 718 20.60 -18.52 37.40
CA SER A 718 21.80 -17.69 37.59
C SER A 718 21.42 -16.24 37.48
N ILE A 719 21.89 -15.45 38.44
CA ILE A 719 21.61 -14.02 38.50
C ILE A 719 22.95 -13.32 38.60
N ASN A 720 23.23 -12.41 37.66
CA ASN A 720 24.50 -11.68 37.64
C ASN A 720 24.43 -10.42 38.51
N GLN A 721 23.33 -9.67 38.44
CA GLN A 721 23.16 -8.42 39.18
C GLN A 721 21.70 -8.20 39.63
N ILE A 722 21.54 -7.71 40.86
CA ILE A 722 20.24 -7.21 41.37
C ILE A 722 20.43 -5.80 41.91
N ASN A 723 19.60 -4.86 41.47
CA ASN A 723 19.60 -3.46 41.89
C ASN A 723 18.36 -3.15 42.76
N GLY A 724 18.46 -2.17 43.66
CA GLY A 724 17.31 -1.65 44.41
C GLY A 724 16.89 -2.43 45.66
N LEU A 725 17.57 -3.54 45.99
CA LEU A 725 17.28 -4.35 47.20
C LEU A 725 17.43 -3.56 48.51
N GLU A 726 18.25 -2.52 48.54
CA GLU A 726 18.37 -1.62 49.68
C GLU A 726 17.10 -0.78 49.93
N LYS A 727 16.24 -0.64 48.91
CA LYS A 727 14.95 0.06 48.98
C LYS A 727 13.79 -0.87 49.32
N THR A 728 13.94 -2.19 49.18
CA THR A 728 12.91 -3.19 49.51
C THR A 728 12.81 -3.40 51.02
N ILE A 729 12.38 -2.36 51.74
CA ILE A 729 12.31 -2.34 53.21
C ILE A 729 11.30 -3.33 53.79
N ASN A 730 10.38 -3.82 52.97
CA ASN A 730 9.35 -4.79 53.35
C ASN A 730 9.76 -6.25 53.10
N LEU A 731 10.92 -6.49 52.47
CA LEU A 731 11.38 -7.84 52.13
C LEU A 731 11.67 -8.64 53.40
N LYS A 732 10.84 -9.66 53.67
CA LYS A 732 10.94 -10.52 54.87
C LYS A 732 11.56 -11.88 54.56
N ILE A 733 11.30 -12.43 53.38
CA ILE A 733 11.75 -13.77 53.00
C ILE A 733 12.67 -13.67 51.79
N LEU A 734 13.86 -14.25 51.92
CA LEU A 734 14.81 -14.44 50.83
C LEU A 734 15.15 -15.93 50.74
N GLU A 735 14.85 -16.55 49.59
CA GLU A 735 15.10 -17.97 49.35
C GLU A 735 15.95 -18.18 48.11
N PHE A 736 17.02 -18.96 48.26
CA PHE A 736 17.84 -19.46 47.17
C PHE A 736 17.82 -20.98 47.19
N ALA A 737 17.47 -21.59 46.07
CA ALA A 737 17.53 -23.02 45.87
C ALA A 737 18.13 -23.34 44.50
N LEU A 738 19.19 -24.15 44.45
CA LEU A 738 19.79 -24.63 43.20
C LEU A 738 20.22 -23.50 42.25
N THR A 739 20.79 -22.42 42.80
CA THR A 739 21.20 -21.25 42.01
C THR A 739 22.72 -21.15 41.88
N SER A 740 23.17 -20.68 40.71
CA SER A 740 24.56 -20.26 40.47
C SER A 740 24.62 -18.75 40.38
N ALA A 741 24.25 -18.05 41.45
CA ALA A 741 24.33 -16.59 41.51
C ALA A 741 25.75 -16.18 41.94
N THR A 742 26.54 -15.66 41.01
CA THR A 742 27.78 -14.94 41.33
C THR A 742 27.40 -13.69 42.14
N GLY A 743 28.04 -13.45 43.28
CA GLY A 743 27.70 -12.28 44.11
C GLY A 743 26.49 -12.46 45.04
N MET A 744 26.06 -13.71 45.29
CA MET A 744 24.99 -14.02 46.26
C MET A 744 25.24 -13.41 47.64
N GLN A 745 26.49 -13.40 48.12
CA GLN A 745 26.83 -12.72 49.36
C GLN A 745 26.52 -11.22 49.31
N GLY A 746 26.72 -10.55 48.16
CA GLY A 746 26.33 -9.15 47.95
C GLY A 746 24.81 -8.92 47.96
N ILE A 747 24.02 -9.89 47.48
CA ILE A 747 22.55 -9.86 47.57
C ILE A 747 22.11 -9.98 49.04
N ILE A 748 22.69 -10.93 49.77
CA ILE A 748 22.44 -11.10 51.21
C ILE A 748 22.85 -9.84 51.97
N ASP A 749 24.01 -9.24 51.66
CA ASP A 749 24.50 -8.03 52.34
C ASP A 749 23.63 -6.80 52.07
N SER A 750 23.02 -6.72 50.89
CA SER A 750 22.13 -5.62 50.50
C SER A 750 20.74 -5.70 51.18
N THR A 751 20.36 -6.86 51.73
CA THR A 751 19.00 -7.10 52.26
C THR A 751 18.92 -7.03 53.79
N LYS A 752 18.68 -5.84 54.34
CA LYS A 752 18.67 -5.62 55.80
C LYS A 752 17.34 -5.96 56.50
N SER A 753 16.25 -6.01 55.73
CA SER A 753 14.88 -6.21 56.21
C SER A 753 14.52 -7.67 56.45
N ILE A 754 15.27 -8.63 55.88
CA ILE A 754 14.91 -10.04 55.90
C ILE A 754 14.81 -10.60 57.32
N GLU A 755 13.75 -11.36 57.55
CA GLU A 755 13.48 -12.10 58.78
C GLU A 755 13.74 -13.60 58.61
N GLN A 756 13.66 -14.11 57.39
CA GLN A 756 13.93 -15.51 57.05
C GLN A 756 14.90 -15.58 55.86
N LEU A 757 15.96 -16.37 56.03
CA LEU A 757 16.89 -16.73 54.95
C LEU A 757 16.83 -18.24 54.74
N VAL A 758 16.55 -18.65 53.51
CA VAL A 758 16.53 -20.06 53.11
C VAL A 758 17.61 -20.30 52.06
N LEU A 759 18.54 -21.18 52.37
CA LEU A 759 19.64 -21.59 51.50
C LEU A 759 19.55 -23.10 51.25
N ARG A 760 19.19 -23.48 50.03
CA ARG A 760 19.07 -24.89 49.64
C ARG A 760 20.18 -25.32 48.68
N ARG A 761 20.77 -26.48 48.96
CA ARG A 761 21.80 -27.20 48.18
C ARG A 761 23.14 -26.42 48.06
N PRO A 762 24.22 -27.01 47.52
CA PRO A 762 25.48 -26.26 47.35
C PRO A 762 25.29 -25.10 46.36
N LEU A 763 25.46 -23.88 46.85
CA LEU A 763 25.32 -22.63 46.11
C LEU A 763 26.71 -22.17 45.67
N SER A 764 26.99 -22.16 44.36
CA SER A 764 28.34 -21.89 43.83
C SER A 764 28.88 -20.49 44.17
N GLY A 765 28.02 -19.57 44.63
CA GLY A 765 28.36 -18.17 44.94
C GLY A 765 28.71 -17.84 46.39
N LEU A 766 28.71 -18.83 47.29
CA LEU A 766 29.03 -18.64 48.72
C LEU A 766 30.35 -19.33 49.12
N TYR A 767 31.25 -19.55 48.16
CA TYR A 767 32.57 -20.11 48.45
C TYR A 767 33.63 -19.01 48.52
N ASP A 768 34.52 -19.09 49.50
CA ASP A 768 35.69 -18.22 49.54
C ASP A 768 36.77 -18.67 48.53
N ASN A 769 37.86 -17.90 48.44
CA ASN A 769 38.98 -18.20 47.54
C ASN A 769 39.70 -19.53 47.87
N ALA A 770 39.46 -20.12 49.04
CA ALA A 770 39.99 -21.41 49.45
C ALA A 770 39.00 -22.56 49.19
N GLY A 771 37.82 -22.28 48.62
CA GLY A 771 36.78 -23.26 48.31
C GLY A 771 35.95 -23.68 49.53
N ASN A 772 35.97 -22.92 50.62
CA ASN A 772 35.13 -23.16 51.79
C ASN A 772 33.78 -22.49 51.62
N TYR A 773 32.71 -23.18 52.02
CA TYR A 773 31.35 -22.62 52.00
C TYR A 773 31.15 -21.67 53.20
N VAL A 774 31.05 -20.37 52.92
CA VAL A 774 31.02 -19.26 53.89
C VAL A 774 29.72 -18.46 53.74
N VAL A 775 29.03 -18.23 54.85
CA VAL A 775 27.80 -17.43 54.88
C VAL A 775 27.98 -16.28 55.87
N ASN A 776 28.10 -15.05 55.37
CA ASN A 776 28.21 -13.87 56.22
C ASN A 776 26.85 -13.19 56.36
N LEU A 777 26.37 -13.05 57.61
CA LEU A 777 25.05 -12.50 57.95
C LEU A 777 25.16 -11.29 58.89
N THR A 778 26.32 -10.63 58.90
CA THR A 778 26.61 -9.47 59.76
C THR A 778 25.69 -8.28 59.48
N ASN A 779 25.19 -8.15 58.26
CA ASN A 779 24.28 -7.06 57.85
C ASN A 779 22.79 -7.36 58.12
N ASN A 780 22.42 -8.61 58.44
CA ASN A 780 21.03 -9.08 58.49
C ASN A 780 20.52 -9.16 59.94
N SER A 781 20.48 -8.02 60.63
CA SER A 781 20.13 -7.94 62.07
C SER A 781 18.65 -8.21 62.41
N ASN A 782 17.79 -8.49 61.42
CA ASN A 782 16.37 -8.81 61.62
C ASN A 782 16.05 -10.30 61.48
N LEU A 783 17.04 -11.14 61.15
CA LEU A 783 16.86 -12.58 61.01
C LEU A 783 16.28 -13.20 62.29
N LYS A 784 15.21 -13.97 62.09
CA LYS A 784 14.55 -14.83 63.07
C LYS A 784 14.77 -16.29 62.72
N GLU A 785 14.85 -16.63 61.44
CA GLU A 785 14.99 -18.00 60.98
C GLU A 785 16.02 -18.11 59.86
N ILE A 786 16.90 -19.11 59.98
CA ILE A 786 17.89 -19.45 58.98
C ILE A 786 17.74 -20.94 58.67
N ILE A 787 17.51 -21.26 57.40
CA ILE A 787 17.30 -22.64 56.95
C ILE A 787 18.42 -23.00 55.97
N PHE A 788 19.14 -24.06 56.30
CA PHE A 788 20.07 -24.74 55.41
C PHE A 788 19.46 -26.08 55.03
N ASP A 789 19.21 -26.34 53.75
CA ASP A 789 18.57 -27.59 53.29
C ASP A 789 19.34 -28.20 52.11
N ALA A 790 19.86 -29.41 52.24
CA ALA A 790 20.57 -30.08 51.16
C ALA A 790 19.66 -30.73 50.08
N GLY A 791 18.33 -30.72 50.24
CA GLY A 791 17.34 -31.01 49.20
C GLY A 791 17.28 -32.43 48.64
N TYR A 792 17.99 -33.45 49.16
CA TYR A 792 17.83 -34.85 48.72
C TYR A 792 17.99 -35.85 49.88
N ARG A 793 17.03 -36.79 50.01
CA ARG A 793 17.13 -37.94 50.91
C ARG A 793 18.09 -38.98 50.31
N GLY A 794 19.40 -38.77 50.46
CA GLY A 794 20.41 -39.69 49.89
C GLY A 794 21.88 -39.32 50.04
N GLY A 795 22.22 -38.15 50.60
CA GLY A 795 23.59 -37.80 50.99
C GLY A 795 24.42 -37.18 49.86
N GLY A 796 24.66 -35.87 49.94
CA GLY A 796 25.55 -35.15 49.02
C GLY A 796 25.72 -33.64 49.28
N GLY A 797 24.94 -33.03 50.17
CA GLY A 797 25.10 -31.62 50.54
C GLY A 797 26.31 -31.36 51.46
N ILE A 798 26.95 -30.21 51.28
CA ILE A 798 28.05 -29.73 52.12
C ILE A 798 27.48 -28.70 53.11
N LEU A 799 27.69 -28.91 54.41
CA LEU A 799 27.36 -27.91 55.42
C LEU A 799 28.20 -26.64 55.21
N PRO A 800 27.69 -25.45 55.58
CA PRO A 800 28.54 -24.27 55.63
C PRO A 800 29.73 -24.54 56.55
N HIS A 801 30.93 -24.25 56.07
CA HIS A 801 32.14 -24.33 56.89
C HIS A 801 32.11 -23.24 57.95
N PHE A 802 31.63 -22.05 57.55
CA PHE A 802 31.60 -20.87 58.41
C PHE A 802 30.30 -20.08 58.23
N VAL A 803 29.66 -19.71 59.34
CA VAL A 803 28.50 -18.81 59.38
C VAL A 803 28.80 -17.67 60.34
N ASN A 804 28.81 -16.42 59.85
CA ASN A 804 29.07 -15.24 60.66
C ASN A 804 27.77 -14.53 61.07
N LEU A 805 27.47 -14.55 62.36
CA LEU A 805 26.32 -13.89 62.99
C LEU A 805 26.74 -12.75 63.92
N LYS A 806 27.92 -12.15 63.76
CA LYS A 806 28.38 -10.99 64.54
C LYS A 806 27.65 -9.70 64.17
N ASN A 807 26.34 -9.65 64.42
CA ASN A 807 25.45 -8.55 64.05
C ASN A 807 24.79 -7.84 65.25
N GLY A 808 25.14 -8.22 66.48
CA GLY A 808 24.57 -7.63 67.70
C GLY A 808 23.10 -7.97 67.96
N ALA A 809 22.48 -8.85 67.17
CA ALA A 809 21.05 -9.16 67.22
C ALA A 809 20.74 -10.66 67.37
N ASN A 810 21.70 -11.46 67.84
CA ASN A 810 21.56 -12.92 68.00
C ASN A 810 20.31 -13.36 68.78
N GLU A 811 19.84 -12.56 69.74
CA GLU A 811 18.64 -12.86 70.54
C GLU A 811 17.32 -12.85 69.73
N LYS A 812 17.33 -12.32 68.50
CA LYS A 812 16.16 -12.38 67.60
C LYS A 812 16.07 -13.72 66.87
N ILE A 813 17.17 -14.45 66.76
CA ILE A 813 17.23 -15.72 66.04
C ILE A 813 16.48 -16.76 66.87
N GLN A 814 15.37 -17.25 66.32
CA GLN A 814 14.53 -18.26 66.95
C GLN A 814 14.99 -19.66 66.57
N THR A 815 15.40 -19.85 65.31
CA THR A 815 15.77 -21.15 64.77
C THR A 815 16.90 -21.03 63.75
N ILE A 816 17.90 -21.91 63.86
CA ILE A 816 18.81 -22.26 62.76
C ILE A 816 18.55 -23.73 62.43
N PHE A 817 17.89 -23.99 61.31
CA PHE A 817 17.47 -25.32 60.90
C PHE A 817 18.42 -25.87 59.84
N PHE A 818 18.89 -27.09 60.06
CA PHE A 818 19.66 -27.85 59.08
C PHE A 818 18.84 -29.06 58.62
N ASP A 819 18.73 -29.32 57.32
CA ASP A 819 18.00 -30.46 56.78
C ASP A 819 18.77 -31.21 55.69
N ASN A 820 18.56 -32.53 55.63
CA ASN A 820 19.03 -33.45 54.58
C ASN A 820 20.56 -33.52 54.37
N PHE A 821 21.37 -33.16 55.36
CA PHE A 821 22.84 -33.30 55.30
C PHE A 821 23.29 -34.73 55.66
N GLY A 822 24.25 -35.29 54.93
CA GLY A 822 24.76 -36.64 55.17
C GLY A 822 25.79 -36.74 56.31
N TYR A 823 26.07 -37.95 56.81
CA TYR A 823 26.96 -38.21 57.96
C TYR A 823 28.45 -37.83 57.79
N THR A 824 28.90 -37.37 56.61
CA THR A 824 30.33 -37.13 56.30
C THR A 824 30.65 -35.66 56.00
N SER A 825 29.79 -34.71 56.39
CA SER A 825 30.02 -33.29 56.15
C SER A 825 31.13 -32.71 57.07
N PRO A 826 31.90 -31.71 56.61
CA PRO A 826 32.88 -31.01 57.45
C PRO A 826 32.22 -30.33 58.66
N SER A 827 33.00 -30.05 59.70
CA SER A 827 32.52 -29.32 60.88
C SER A 827 32.13 -27.88 60.52
N THR A 828 30.93 -27.45 60.91
CA THR A 828 30.48 -26.06 60.79
C THR A 828 30.92 -25.26 62.00
N CYS A 829 31.50 -24.07 61.76
CA CYS A 829 31.70 -23.08 62.81
C CYS A 829 30.73 -21.91 62.63
N ILE A 830 29.94 -21.62 63.67
CA ILE A 830 29.06 -20.46 63.72
C ILE A 830 29.68 -19.44 64.67
N GLU A 831 30.05 -18.29 64.14
CA GLU A 831 30.58 -17.18 64.93
C GLU A 831 29.44 -16.26 65.37
N ALA A 832 29.30 -16.04 66.68
CA ALA A 832 28.19 -15.27 67.25
C ALA A 832 28.63 -14.36 68.41
N ASP A 833 27.87 -13.29 68.68
CA ASP A 833 28.02 -12.44 69.86
C ASP A 833 27.56 -13.15 71.14
N THR A 834 26.51 -13.97 71.07
CA THR A 834 25.98 -14.78 72.17
C THR A 834 25.96 -16.29 71.86
N PRO A 835 27.12 -16.96 71.84
CA PRO A 835 27.23 -18.35 71.38
C PRO A 835 26.31 -19.34 72.11
N LEU A 836 26.12 -19.19 73.42
CA LEU A 836 25.24 -20.07 74.20
C LEU A 836 23.77 -19.96 73.80
N TYR A 837 23.31 -18.76 73.42
CA TYR A 837 21.95 -18.56 72.97
C TYR A 837 21.75 -19.22 71.61
N ILE A 838 22.65 -18.92 70.66
CA ILE A 838 22.60 -19.49 69.30
C ILE A 838 22.74 -21.02 69.32
N GLN A 839 23.57 -21.59 70.18
CA GLN A 839 23.65 -23.06 70.32
C GLN A 839 22.29 -23.68 70.67
N GLY A 840 21.43 -22.99 71.42
CA GLY A 840 20.11 -23.45 71.81
C GLY A 840 19.03 -23.29 70.74
N THR A 841 19.30 -22.57 69.65
CA THR A 841 18.36 -22.34 68.53
C THR A 841 18.63 -23.28 67.36
N ILE A 842 19.74 -24.03 67.38
CA ILE A 842 20.09 -25.00 66.34
C ILE A 842 19.19 -26.22 66.44
N SER A 843 18.60 -26.59 65.31
CA SER A 843 17.79 -27.81 65.15
C SER A 843 18.01 -28.43 63.77
N GLY A 844 17.59 -29.68 63.59
CA GLY A 844 17.68 -30.36 62.31
C GLY A 844 16.97 -31.71 62.31
N THR A 845 17.00 -32.40 61.18
CA THR A 845 16.44 -33.76 61.04
C THR A 845 17.33 -34.83 61.71
N GLU A 846 16.76 -36.01 62.00
CA GLU A 846 17.46 -37.09 62.75
C GLU A 846 18.78 -37.57 62.11
N GLU A 847 19.01 -37.24 60.83
CA GLU A 847 20.20 -37.62 60.06
C GLU A 847 21.39 -36.66 60.29
N ILE A 848 21.20 -35.53 60.96
CA ILE A 848 22.25 -34.52 61.20
C ILE A 848 22.91 -34.70 62.56
N ASP A 849 24.23 -34.88 62.55
CA ASP A 849 25.05 -34.83 63.75
C ASP A 849 25.36 -33.37 64.12
N THR A 850 24.47 -32.77 64.93
CA THR A 850 24.65 -31.39 65.43
C THR A 850 25.88 -31.22 66.32
N SER A 851 26.56 -32.31 66.72
CA SER A 851 27.84 -32.22 67.44
C SER A 851 29.00 -31.74 66.54
N ASN A 852 28.83 -31.77 65.22
CA ASN A 852 29.78 -31.21 64.26
C ASN A 852 29.59 -29.69 64.06
N ILE A 853 28.62 -29.07 64.74
CA ILE A 853 28.39 -27.62 64.70
C ILE A 853 28.95 -27.00 65.98
N THR A 854 29.96 -26.17 65.83
CA THR A 854 30.56 -25.41 66.94
C THR A 854 30.08 -23.97 66.89
N VAL A 855 29.49 -23.47 67.97
CA VAL A 855 29.16 -22.05 68.11
C VAL A 855 30.17 -21.38 69.04
N THR A 856 30.83 -20.32 68.58
CA THR A 856 31.92 -19.65 69.31
C THR A 856 31.89 -18.13 69.08
N THR A 857 32.62 -17.38 69.90
CA THR A 857 32.80 -15.93 69.71
C THR A 857 33.82 -15.57 68.64
N ASP A 858 34.63 -16.54 68.21
CA ASP A 858 35.67 -16.41 67.20
C ASP A 858 35.96 -17.81 66.63
N CYS A 859 35.76 -18.00 65.33
CA CYS A 859 36.04 -19.26 64.64
C CYS A 859 37.50 -19.38 64.16
N GLY A 860 38.29 -18.31 64.29
CA GLY A 860 39.65 -18.22 63.75
C GLY A 860 39.69 -18.20 62.22
N TYR A 861 38.58 -17.75 61.61
CA TYR A 861 38.35 -17.73 60.17
C TYR A 861 38.85 -16.44 59.51
#